data_AF-A0A3M1DN67-F1
#
_entry.id   AF-A0A3M1DN67-F1
#
_cell.length_a   1.000
_cell.length_b   1.000
_cell.length_c   1.000
_cell.angle_alpha   90.00
_cell.angle_beta   90.00
_cell.angle_gamma   90.00
#
_symmetry.space_group_name_H-M   'P 1'
#
loop_
_entity.id
_entity.type
_entity.pdbx_description
1 polymer ?
#
loop_
_entity_poly.entity_id
_entity_poly.type
_entity_poly.pdbx_seq_one_letter_code
_entity_poly.pdbx_strand_id
1 'polypeptide(L)'
;KFPLRLLLLDAAPSAATVLAALAFWGGLITLVGLAASRIFFPRIEPLVERAFWSLALAPSGFPDHRAFYSYEFRWIALFGLLLAATGIVLRVSRCPIYIGRRNNVPVWQPLAVLVLVVDFVAFGAGFNPAVDPKLLDYTPPVVEFLRQDTSLWRYATFTPPGTTKTMNANSGMLYDLQTVAGYDSIFPAQYADYMALIEPQDELPYNRIASLRTWSALDSPLLDMLNVKYILTEVEIPNPAKYRLVYQDRAVRVYENLGVLPRAFTLPASAVVFAEDVAEALRTYDVHHYVVLDATCGPAAPSPQPADPVPQTVTRYTLNEVWVDVAVPEPSWLVLGDSHFPGWRAFVRPRGAGEDAERETAVCRANGNFRAVYLEPGEWTVRFKYSPNSVKIGAFITFVAGMVLLFLVGLYLWRFFYRETDEADTVRRVAKNSLAPIVLNLFNRLIEMAFAALMARILGPVGNGRYATAVNIYLWFDIIANFGLDMYLMREVARQRERAWELFWSTSTLRLLLFLGAFPLLGGFLAAWQSLEAPLARETVWATVLLYLGLLPGSLAYGLAALFRGHEKHEYPAAVQTVTTIIKVTLGVLVLVGGLGIVGLAGASIVTNFCTLGVLAVLAYRVLPAAGKPVMRNKISRYRAMLAESWPLMFSLLLQALFPGVNVLLLQRLQGDAVVGWYDAARKWVDALNIIPSFFTIAVFPVVARLAVEDREAVRAAYRLSVKVLLAVAFPTAILVSLLATPLVGILSGSAFLPHGAVALRLMVWSVLFGWFNSLTNYVLIALNRQRYVFLASGARVAFTIAANLLLTARYSYVASAGILIAGEALLAVLFAVDFGRQVGAVGWRGMLGRLALAGLGAAALTAAVARYSPPAALLAALAAYPLLVFGLGAFTPAERERLGSLLPAPLRRLRAVRAAPES
;
A
#
# COMPACT_ATOMS: atom_id res chain seq x y z
N LYS A 1 -1.26 -56.50 20.89
CA LYS A 1 -1.82 -55.22 21.40
C LYS A 1 -0.87 -54.46 22.35
N PHE A 2 -0.07 -55.15 23.19
CA PHE A 2 0.94 -54.54 24.07
C PHE A 2 2.12 -53.80 23.37
N PRO A 3 2.77 -54.32 22.31
CA PRO A 3 3.95 -53.65 21.73
C PRO A 3 3.59 -52.32 21.04
N LEU A 4 2.39 -52.23 20.45
CA LEU A 4 1.92 -51.02 19.78
C LEU A 4 1.63 -49.88 20.79
N ARG A 5 1.23 -50.21 22.02
CA ARG A 5 0.99 -49.21 23.08
C ARG A 5 2.29 -48.62 23.58
N LEU A 6 3.31 -49.45 23.82
CA LEU A 6 4.63 -48.97 24.27
C LEU A 6 5.29 -48.08 23.20
N LEU A 7 5.19 -48.48 21.93
CA LEU A 7 5.65 -47.69 20.79
C LEU A 7 4.95 -46.34 20.69
N LEU A 8 3.70 -46.22 21.13
CA LEU A 8 2.92 -44.97 21.13
C LEU A 8 2.91 -44.25 22.49
N LEU A 9 3.89 -44.52 23.38
CA LEU A 9 3.98 -43.88 24.70
C LEU A 9 2.70 -44.08 25.54
N ASP A 10 2.15 -45.28 25.46
CA ASP A 10 0.91 -45.75 26.10
C ASP A 10 -0.32 -44.88 25.79
N ALA A 11 -0.39 -44.33 24.56
CA ALA A 11 -1.48 -43.51 24.09
C ALA A 11 -2.28 -44.18 22.95
N ALA A 12 -3.53 -43.74 22.78
CA ALA A 12 -4.34 -44.13 21.62
C ALA A 12 -3.74 -43.58 20.31
N PRO A 13 -3.86 -44.30 19.18
CA PRO A 13 -3.30 -43.87 17.90
C PRO A 13 -4.01 -42.60 17.39
N SER A 14 -3.22 -41.56 17.18
CA SER A 14 -3.61 -40.28 16.59
C SER A 14 -2.38 -39.68 15.89
N ALA A 15 -2.57 -38.76 14.94
CA ALA A 15 -1.43 -38.12 14.28
C ALA A 15 -0.44 -37.48 15.28
N ALA A 16 -0.96 -36.85 16.35
CA ALA A 16 -0.14 -36.23 17.38
C ALA A 16 0.64 -37.25 18.22
N THR A 17 0.04 -38.40 18.56
CA THR A 17 0.70 -39.43 19.38
C THR A 17 1.71 -40.24 18.58
N VAL A 18 1.47 -40.45 17.28
CA VAL A 18 2.44 -41.04 16.36
C VAL A 18 3.65 -40.12 16.21
N LEU A 19 3.43 -38.82 15.96
CA LEU A 19 4.51 -37.83 15.88
C LEU A 19 5.28 -37.70 17.20
N ALA A 20 4.58 -37.69 18.34
CA ALA A 20 5.20 -37.67 19.66
C ALA A 20 6.13 -38.86 19.88
N ALA A 21 5.67 -40.06 19.52
CA ALA A 21 6.46 -41.29 19.61
C ALA A 21 7.67 -41.27 18.68
N LEU A 22 7.49 -40.88 17.41
CA LEU A 22 8.59 -40.81 16.44
C LEU A 22 9.67 -39.81 16.89
N ALA A 23 9.27 -38.63 17.37
CA ALA A 23 10.20 -37.64 17.88
C ALA A 23 10.90 -38.13 19.17
N PHE A 24 10.15 -38.68 20.13
CA PHE A 24 10.73 -39.17 21.38
C PHE A 24 11.73 -40.31 21.15
N TRP A 25 11.30 -41.37 20.47
CA TRP A 25 12.14 -42.53 20.22
C TRP A 25 13.26 -42.21 19.23
N GLY A 26 13.01 -41.37 18.23
CA GLY A 26 14.05 -40.88 17.32
C GLY A 26 15.16 -40.14 18.07
N GLY A 27 14.79 -39.20 18.94
CA GLY A 27 15.75 -38.48 19.79
C GLY A 27 16.52 -39.41 20.71
N LEU A 28 15.84 -40.37 21.36
CA LEU A 28 16.49 -41.34 22.24
C LEU A 28 17.45 -42.27 21.48
N ILE A 29 17.05 -42.77 20.31
CA ILE A 29 17.91 -43.59 19.44
C ILE A 29 19.14 -42.80 19.00
N THR A 30 18.98 -41.53 18.63
CA THR A 30 20.10 -40.65 18.31
C THR A 30 21.06 -40.52 19.50
N LEU A 31 20.55 -40.25 20.70
CA LEU A 31 21.39 -40.09 21.90
C LEU A 31 22.10 -41.39 22.30
N VAL A 32 21.39 -42.52 22.26
CA VAL A 32 21.97 -43.83 22.56
C VAL A 32 23.00 -44.22 21.51
N GLY A 33 22.68 -44.03 20.23
CA GLY A 33 23.60 -44.26 19.12
C GLY A 33 24.85 -43.40 19.21
N LEU A 34 24.70 -42.14 19.62
CA LEU A 34 25.80 -41.21 19.82
C LEU A 34 26.67 -41.63 21.02
N ALA A 35 26.07 -41.98 22.15
CA ALA A 35 26.79 -42.51 23.30
C ALA A 35 27.55 -43.81 22.96
N ALA A 36 26.91 -44.72 22.22
CA ALA A 36 27.54 -45.95 21.72
C ALA A 36 28.69 -45.63 20.77
N SER A 37 28.53 -44.64 19.87
CA SER A 37 29.59 -44.20 18.96
C SER A 37 30.82 -43.72 19.73
N ARG A 38 30.63 -43.07 20.88
CA ARG A 38 31.73 -42.58 21.73
C ARG A 38 32.41 -43.69 22.53
N ILE A 39 31.64 -44.65 23.03
CA ILE A 39 32.15 -45.82 23.76
C ILE A 39 32.96 -46.72 22.82
N PHE A 40 32.45 -46.95 21.62
CA PHE A 40 33.07 -47.82 20.61
C PHE A 40 33.85 -47.04 19.55
N PHE A 41 34.28 -45.81 19.86
CA PHE A 41 34.97 -44.93 18.91
C PHE A 41 36.13 -45.61 18.17
N PRO A 42 37.04 -46.35 18.83
CA PRO A 42 38.16 -47.01 18.12
C PRO A 42 37.73 -47.99 17.01
N ARG A 43 36.52 -48.56 17.11
CA ARG A 43 35.99 -49.48 16.10
C ARG A 43 35.31 -48.76 14.94
N ILE A 44 34.79 -47.55 15.18
CA ILE A 44 34.09 -46.75 14.16
C ILE A 44 34.97 -45.63 13.60
N GLU A 45 36.15 -45.37 14.16
CA GLU A 45 37.07 -44.34 13.70
C GLU A 45 37.39 -44.44 12.19
N PRO A 46 37.62 -45.63 11.59
CA PRO A 46 37.81 -45.74 10.14
C PRO A 46 36.57 -45.39 9.31
N LEU A 47 35.37 -45.46 9.89
CA LEU A 47 34.14 -44.96 9.24
C LEU A 47 34.05 -43.45 9.33
N VAL A 48 34.41 -42.89 10.49
CA VAL A 48 34.46 -41.43 10.72
C VAL A 48 35.48 -40.77 9.80
N GLU A 49 36.66 -41.37 9.64
CA GLU A 49 37.70 -40.91 8.72
C GLU A 49 37.23 -40.97 7.27
N ARG A 50 36.58 -42.06 6.86
CA ARG A 50 35.97 -42.13 5.52
C ARG A 50 34.89 -41.06 5.31
N ALA A 51 34.04 -40.84 6.30
CA ALA A 51 33.03 -39.79 6.25
C ALA A 51 33.68 -38.41 6.11
N PHE A 52 34.71 -38.13 6.91
CA PHE A 52 35.49 -36.89 6.87
C PHE A 52 36.08 -36.60 5.48
N TRP A 53 36.70 -37.58 4.83
CA TRP A 53 37.24 -37.40 3.48
C TRP A 53 36.18 -37.35 2.38
N SER A 54 35.01 -37.97 2.60
CA SER A 54 33.91 -37.98 1.63
C SER A 54 33.07 -36.69 1.63
N LEU A 55 33.09 -35.94 2.74
CA LEU A 55 32.31 -34.72 2.89
C LEU A 55 33.11 -33.53 2.34
N ALA A 56 32.54 -32.85 1.34
CA ALA A 56 33.12 -31.64 0.79
C ALA A 56 33.36 -30.62 1.90
N LEU A 57 34.55 -29.99 1.89
CA LEU A 57 35.00 -28.95 2.83
C LEU A 57 35.33 -29.42 4.26
N ALA A 58 35.01 -30.64 4.67
CA ALA A 58 35.38 -31.11 6.01
C ALA A 58 36.91 -31.13 6.21
N PRO A 59 37.74 -31.61 5.26
CA PRO A 59 39.20 -31.53 5.37
C PRO A 59 39.79 -30.12 5.34
N SER A 60 39.06 -29.13 4.83
CA SER A 60 39.46 -27.72 4.89
C SER A 60 39.04 -27.01 6.17
N GLY A 61 38.01 -27.52 6.86
CA GLY A 61 37.41 -26.89 8.03
C GLY A 61 37.91 -27.44 9.37
N PHE A 62 38.44 -28.66 9.39
CA PHE A 62 38.94 -29.31 10.60
C PHE A 62 40.36 -29.84 10.40
N PRO A 63 41.20 -29.81 11.44
CA PRO A 63 42.58 -30.32 11.36
C PRO A 63 42.64 -31.83 11.14
N ASP A 64 41.65 -32.60 11.61
CA ASP A 64 41.55 -34.05 11.42
C ASP A 64 40.10 -34.56 11.61
N HIS A 65 39.88 -35.85 11.33
CA HIS A 65 38.58 -36.52 11.48
C HIS A 65 38.12 -36.63 12.93
N ARG A 66 39.03 -36.58 13.92
CA ARG A 66 38.68 -36.62 15.35
C ARG A 66 38.09 -35.30 15.83
N ALA A 67 38.68 -34.18 15.40
CA ALA A 67 38.17 -32.84 15.62
C ALA A 67 36.80 -32.67 14.95
N PHE A 68 36.65 -33.16 13.72
CA PHE A 68 35.36 -33.22 13.02
C PHE A 68 34.31 -34.01 13.82
N TYR A 69 34.63 -35.23 14.25
CA TYR A 69 33.72 -36.03 15.08
C TYR A 69 33.36 -35.33 16.39
N SER A 70 34.33 -34.75 17.09
CA SER A 70 34.09 -34.04 18.34
C SER A 70 33.16 -32.84 18.16
N TYR A 71 33.30 -32.12 17.06
CA TYR A 71 32.43 -31.00 16.70
C TYR A 71 31.00 -31.49 16.43
N GLU A 72 30.84 -32.47 15.54
CA GLU A 72 29.52 -33.02 15.17
C GLU A 72 28.82 -33.70 16.36
N PHE A 73 29.57 -34.34 17.25
CA PHE A 73 29.04 -35.02 18.43
C PHE A 73 28.15 -34.08 19.27
N ARG A 74 28.61 -32.86 19.52
CA ARG A 74 27.86 -31.88 20.31
C ARG A 74 26.53 -31.51 19.64
N TRP A 75 26.54 -31.28 18.33
CA TRP A 75 25.36 -30.84 17.58
C TRP A 75 24.34 -31.97 17.41
N ILE A 76 24.80 -33.19 17.16
CA ILE A 76 23.92 -34.38 17.09
C ILE A 76 23.32 -34.68 18.47
N ALA A 77 24.07 -34.48 19.57
CA ALA A 77 23.53 -34.61 20.92
C ALA A 77 22.42 -33.60 21.19
N LEU A 78 22.64 -32.33 20.84
CA LEU A 78 21.64 -31.27 21.00
C LEU A 78 20.38 -31.57 20.19
N PHE A 79 20.53 -31.99 18.92
CA PHE A 79 19.42 -32.43 18.08
C PHE A 79 18.62 -33.57 18.73
N GLY A 80 19.31 -34.61 19.22
CA GLY A 80 18.66 -35.74 19.90
C GLY A 80 17.89 -35.32 21.16
N LEU A 81 18.44 -34.43 21.97
CA LEU A 81 17.79 -33.88 23.17
C LEU A 81 16.53 -33.07 22.83
N LEU A 82 16.61 -32.16 21.85
CA LEU A 82 15.49 -31.31 21.43
C LEU A 82 14.38 -32.12 20.75
N LEU A 83 14.75 -33.12 19.94
CA LEU A 83 13.81 -34.02 19.31
C LEU A 83 13.06 -34.86 20.36
N ALA A 84 13.78 -35.37 21.36
CA ALA A 84 13.17 -36.09 22.49
C ALA A 84 12.24 -35.17 23.31
N ALA A 85 12.68 -33.96 23.62
CA ALA A 85 11.87 -32.96 24.33
C ALA A 85 10.60 -32.57 23.57
N THR A 86 10.69 -32.44 22.24
CA THR A 86 9.53 -32.20 21.37
C THR A 86 8.53 -33.36 21.44
N GLY A 87 9.02 -34.60 21.41
CA GLY A 87 8.19 -35.79 21.61
C GLY A 87 7.47 -35.78 22.97
N ILE A 88 8.16 -35.38 24.04
CA ILE A 88 7.57 -35.20 25.38
C ILE A 88 6.46 -34.14 25.36
N VAL A 89 6.71 -32.96 24.79
CA VAL A 89 5.72 -31.86 24.69
C VAL A 89 4.46 -32.32 23.94
N LEU A 90 4.64 -32.96 22.78
CA LEU A 90 3.53 -33.48 21.99
C LEU A 90 2.74 -34.55 22.75
N ARG A 91 3.42 -35.41 23.52
CA ARG A 91 2.75 -36.41 24.37
C ARG A 91 1.95 -35.76 25.50
N VAL A 92 2.54 -34.77 26.18
CA VAL A 92 1.90 -34.02 27.27
C VAL A 92 0.72 -33.19 26.76
N SER A 93 0.72 -32.77 25.49
CA SER A 93 -0.43 -32.06 24.88
C SER A 93 -1.73 -32.85 24.86
N ARG A 94 -1.64 -34.18 25.00
CA ARG A 94 -2.78 -35.11 25.08
C ARG A 94 -3.05 -35.61 26.50
N CYS A 95 -2.26 -35.17 27.47
CA CYS A 95 -2.49 -35.48 28.88
C CYS A 95 -3.27 -34.34 29.56
N PRO A 96 -4.22 -34.65 30.45
CA PRO A 96 -4.98 -33.64 31.20
C PRO A 96 -4.16 -33.10 32.38
N ILE A 97 -2.99 -32.51 32.11
CA ILE A 97 -2.10 -31.96 33.12
C ILE A 97 -2.13 -30.42 33.04
N TYR A 98 -2.48 -29.77 34.13
CA TYR A 98 -2.69 -28.32 34.20
C TYR A 98 -1.86 -27.69 35.33
N ILE A 99 -1.39 -26.45 35.10
CA ILE A 99 -0.64 -25.66 36.09
C ILE A 99 -1.60 -24.72 36.83
N GLY A 100 -1.66 -24.88 38.15
CA GLY A 100 -2.39 -24.00 39.07
C GLY A 100 -3.90 -24.27 39.12
N ARG A 101 -4.47 -24.27 40.33
CA ARG A 101 -5.91 -24.53 40.58
C ARG A 101 -6.86 -23.49 39.99
N ARG A 102 -6.38 -22.30 39.58
CA ARG A 102 -7.21 -21.13 39.25
C ARG A 102 -7.21 -20.74 37.76
N ASN A 103 -6.14 -21.01 37.02
CA ASN A 103 -5.98 -20.53 35.64
C ASN A 103 -6.10 -21.63 34.56
N ASN A 104 -6.20 -22.91 34.93
CA ASN A 104 -6.44 -24.03 34.02
C ASN A 104 -5.52 -24.06 32.78
N VAL A 105 -4.26 -23.61 32.90
CA VAL A 105 -3.31 -23.57 31.78
C VAL A 105 -2.72 -24.97 31.59
N PRO A 106 -2.86 -25.60 30.41
CA PRO A 106 -2.25 -26.90 30.15
C PRO A 106 -0.72 -26.85 30.23
N VAL A 107 -0.09 -27.82 30.91
CA VAL A 107 1.38 -27.89 31.12
C VAL A 107 2.18 -27.91 29.80
N TRP A 108 1.62 -28.46 28.73
CA TRP A 108 2.33 -28.54 27.46
C TRP A 108 2.65 -27.17 26.84
N GLN A 109 1.84 -26.13 27.13
CA GLN A 109 2.05 -24.79 26.57
C GLN A 109 3.37 -24.16 27.06
N PRO A 110 3.63 -24.03 28.37
CA PRO A 110 4.91 -23.51 28.84
C PRO A 110 6.09 -24.45 28.53
N LEU A 111 5.88 -25.77 28.49
CA LEU A 111 6.94 -26.70 28.06
C LEU A 111 7.32 -26.50 26.58
N ALA A 112 6.34 -26.28 25.70
CA ALA A 112 6.60 -25.99 24.29
C ALA A 112 7.41 -24.69 24.14
N VAL A 113 7.02 -23.65 24.88
CA VAL A 113 7.78 -22.38 24.91
C VAL A 113 9.19 -22.61 25.43
N LEU A 114 9.37 -23.38 26.50
CA LEU A 114 10.70 -23.67 27.06
C LEU A 114 11.59 -24.41 26.05
N VAL A 115 11.07 -25.44 25.37
CA VAL A 115 11.82 -26.18 24.34
C VAL A 115 12.24 -25.24 23.20
N LEU A 116 11.33 -24.38 22.73
CA LEU A 116 11.65 -23.39 21.69
C LEU A 116 12.70 -22.38 22.16
N VAL A 117 12.60 -21.87 23.39
CA VAL A 117 13.60 -20.95 23.96
C VAL A 117 14.97 -21.64 24.06
N VAL A 118 15.02 -22.88 24.56
CA VAL A 118 16.27 -23.64 24.68
C VAL A 118 16.87 -23.90 23.29
N ASP A 119 16.06 -24.26 22.29
CA ASP A 119 16.51 -24.44 20.91
C ASP A 119 17.15 -23.17 20.34
N PHE A 120 16.42 -22.04 20.38
CA PHE A 120 16.92 -20.76 19.88
C PHE A 120 18.15 -20.26 20.64
N VAL A 121 18.18 -20.39 21.97
CA VAL A 121 19.32 -19.95 22.78
C VAL A 121 20.53 -20.86 22.57
N ALA A 122 20.34 -22.19 22.49
CA ALA A 122 21.45 -23.12 22.27
C ALA A 122 22.10 -22.91 20.89
N PHE A 123 21.32 -22.54 19.88
CA PHE A 123 21.82 -22.14 18.57
C PHE A 123 22.54 -20.78 18.61
N GLY A 124 21.96 -19.77 19.25
CA GLY A 124 22.46 -18.39 19.21
C GLY A 124 23.57 -18.05 20.22
N ALA A 125 23.71 -18.82 21.31
CA ALA A 125 24.68 -18.58 22.37
C ALA A 125 26.11 -18.85 21.89
N GLY A 126 26.97 -17.84 21.97
CA GLY A 126 28.36 -17.90 21.50
C GLY A 126 28.55 -17.51 20.03
N PHE A 127 27.48 -17.47 19.23
CA PHE A 127 27.52 -16.91 17.87
C PHE A 127 27.41 -15.38 17.88
N ASN A 128 26.58 -14.83 18.76
CA ASN A 128 26.48 -13.38 18.98
C ASN A 128 27.46 -12.95 20.08
N PRO A 129 28.59 -12.30 19.77
CA PRO A 129 29.51 -11.84 20.80
C PRO A 129 28.84 -10.74 21.64
N ALA A 130 28.87 -10.87 22.96
CA ALA A 130 28.54 -9.78 23.86
C ALA A 130 29.76 -8.85 23.93
N VAL A 131 29.68 -7.71 23.28
CA VAL A 131 30.75 -6.69 23.23
C VAL A 131 30.30 -5.47 24.04
N ASP A 132 31.23 -4.80 24.71
CA ASP A 132 30.94 -3.53 25.41
C ASP A 132 30.45 -2.48 24.39
N PRO A 133 29.20 -1.98 24.49
CA PRO A 133 28.67 -0.97 23.58
C PRO A 133 29.51 0.30 23.54
N LYS A 134 30.28 0.62 24.60
CA LYS A 134 31.18 1.78 24.63
C LYS A 134 32.24 1.76 23.53
N LEU A 135 32.56 0.59 22.98
CA LEU A 135 33.48 0.49 21.84
C LEU A 135 32.90 1.12 20.56
N LEU A 136 31.58 1.33 20.48
CA LEU A 136 30.92 2.04 19.39
C LEU A 136 30.98 3.57 19.54
N ASP A 137 31.26 4.08 20.76
CA ASP A 137 31.34 5.53 21.02
C ASP A 137 32.72 6.11 20.64
N TYR A 138 33.73 5.26 20.48
CA TYR A 138 35.08 5.68 20.12
C TYR A 138 35.18 5.96 18.62
N THR A 139 35.52 7.20 18.26
CA THR A 139 35.87 7.58 16.88
C THR A 139 37.40 7.70 16.76
N PRO A 140 38.07 6.92 15.90
CA PRO A 140 39.51 7.05 15.69
C PRO A 140 39.90 8.42 15.13
N PRO A 141 41.04 9.02 15.52
CA PRO A 141 41.49 10.33 15.02
C PRO A 141 41.60 10.42 13.48
N VAL A 142 42.03 9.33 12.81
CA VAL A 142 42.04 9.26 11.34
C VAL A 142 40.64 9.39 10.73
N VAL A 143 39.61 8.87 11.40
CA VAL A 143 38.22 8.97 10.96
C VAL A 143 37.71 10.39 11.19
N GLU A 144 38.06 11.03 12.30
CA GLU A 144 37.74 12.44 12.55
C GLU A 144 38.34 13.34 11.46
N PHE A 145 39.60 13.10 11.08
CA PHE A 145 40.26 13.79 9.98
C PHE A 145 39.49 13.60 8.66
N LEU A 146 39.18 12.35 8.28
CA LEU A 146 38.47 12.06 7.03
C LEU A 146 37.09 12.73 6.97
N ARG A 147 36.36 12.79 8.10
CA ARG A 147 35.03 13.42 8.17
C ARG A 147 35.04 14.95 8.01
N GLN A 148 36.21 15.60 8.07
CA GLN A 148 36.33 17.03 7.78
C GLN A 148 36.09 17.33 6.29
N ASP A 149 36.35 16.37 5.41
CA ASP A 149 36.06 16.50 3.98
C ASP A 149 34.62 16.12 3.67
N THR A 150 33.77 17.13 3.47
CA THR A 150 32.34 16.97 3.14
C THR A 150 32.05 16.80 1.65
N SER A 151 33.08 16.74 0.80
CA SER A 151 32.89 16.48 -0.64
C SER A 151 32.53 15.01 -0.89
N LEU A 152 32.14 14.66 -2.13
CA LEU A 152 31.89 13.28 -2.50
C LEU A 152 33.21 12.59 -2.90
N TRP A 153 33.66 11.68 -2.07
CA TRP A 153 34.89 10.91 -2.28
C TRP A 153 34.75 9.47 -1.79
N ARG A 154 35.64 8.58 -2.25
CA ARG A 154 35.87 7.24 -1.69
C ARG A 154 37.28 7.11 -1.16
N TYR A 155 37.48 6.15 -0.26
CA TYR A 155 38.81 5.67 0.10
C TYR A 155 39.06 4.25 -0.40
N ALA A 156 40.34 3.91 -0.52
CA ALA A 156 40.83 2.54 -0.64
C ALA A 156 41.88 2.27 0.43
N THR A 157 42.09 0.99 0.75
CA THR A 157 43.15 0.57 1.66
C THR A 157 44.27 -0.10 0.88
N PHE A 158 45.50 0.24 1.24
CA PHE A 158 46.70 -0.38 0.70
C PHE A 158 47.40 -1.18 1.80
N THR A 159 47.36 -2.50 1.68
CA THR A 159 47.78 -3.45 2.73
C THR A 159 48.72 -4.50 2.14
N PRO A 160 49.96 -4.14 1.77
CA PRO A 160 50.94 -5.09 1.28
C PRO A 160 51.26 -6.17 2.34
N PRO A 161 51.88 -7.30 1.94
CA PRO A 161 52.27 -8.36 2.87
C PRO A 161 53.06 -7.83 4.08
N GLY A 162 52.69 -8.28 5.28
CA GLY A 162 53.30 -7.82 6.54
C GLY A 162 52.54 -6.70 7.27
N THR A 163 51.45 -6.18 6.68
CA THR A 163 50.53 -5.23 7.35
C THR A 163 49.39 -5.94 8.08
N THR A 164 48.74 -5.24 8.99
CA THR A 164 47.65 -5.79 9.84
C THR A 164 46.25 -5.76 9.19
N LYS A 165 46.16 -5.44 7.90
CA LYS A 165 44.90 -5.13 7.19
C LYS A 165 44.14 -3.96 7.82
N THR A 166 44.81 -2.82 7.97
CA THR A 166 44.20 -1.58 8.48
C THR A 166 42.90 -1.22 7.75
N MET A 167 41.89 -0.82 8.53
CA MET A 167 40.57 -0.37 8.09
C MET A 167 39.87 -1.35 7.13
N ASN A 168 39.51 -2.52 7.67
CA ASN A 168 38.76 -3.57 6.95
C ASN A 168 37.56 -3.01 6.16
N ALA A 169 37.16 -3.76 5.12
CA ALA A 169 36.08 -3.46 4.17
C ALA A 169 34.80 -2.84 4.78
N ASN A 170 34.36 -3.33 5.94
CA ASN A 170 33.13 -2.89 6.61
C ASN A 170 33.37 -1.82 7.70
N SER A 171 34.61 -1.48 8.04
CA SER A 171 34.91 -0.55 9.14
C SER A 171 34.43 0.87 8.86
N GLY A 172 34.51 1.33 7.60
CA GLY A 172 34.04 2.67 7.21
C GLY A 172 32.52 2.86 7.30
N MET A 173 31.75 1.76 7.22
CA MET A 173 30.28 1.80 7.23
C MET A 173 29.72 2.42 8.51
N LEU A 174 30.36 2.20 9.67
CA LEU A 174 29.94 2.79 10.96
C LEU A 174 29.96 4.33 10.94
N TYR A 175 30.79 4.91 10.08
CA TYR A 175 31.06 6.34 10.02
C TYR A 175 30.55 7.00 8.73
N ASP A 176 29.74 6.29 7.93
CA ASP A 176 29.23 6.72 6.62
C ASP A 176 30.35 7.10 5.62
N LEU A 177 31.49 6.42 5.71
CA LEU A 177 32.62 6.60 4.79
C LEU A 177 32.50 5.64 3.60
N GLN A 178 32.57 6.18 2.38
CA GLN A 178 32.47 5.38 1.16
C GLN A 178 33.80 4.69 0.84
N THR A 179 33.78 3.38 0.63
CA THR A 179 34.96 2.58 0.28
C THR A 179 34.74 1.82 -1.03
N VAL A 180 35.84 1.52 -1.72
CA VAL A 180 35.82 0.60 -2.88
C VAL A 180 35.86 -0.87 -2.47
N ALA A 181 36.32 -1.18 -1.25
CA ALA A 181 36.57 -2.53 -0.77
C ALA A 181 35.32 -3.25 -0.22
N GLY A 182 34.12 -2.91 -0.69
CA GLY A 182 32.80 -3.24 -0.07
C GLY A 182 32.63 -4.64 0.53
N TYR A 183 31.79 -4.74 1.57
CA TYR A 183 31.50 -5.99 2.31
C TYR A 183 30.04 -6.40 2.14
N ASP A 184 29.78 -7.32 1.22
CA ASP A 184 28.44 -7.80 0.88
C ASP A 184 28.47 -9.29 0.54
N SER A 185 27.45 -10.04 0.99
CA SER A 185 27.31 -11.47 0.64
C SER A 185 27.07 -11.72 -0.85
N ILE A 186 26.66 -10.68 -1.58
CA ILE A 186 26.43 -10.73 -3.03
C ILE A 186 26.91 -9.39 -3.60
N PHE A 187 27.98 -9.41 -4.40
CA PHE A 187 28.44 -8.27 -5.18
C PHE A 187 28.14 -8.49 -6.67
N PRO A 188 27.89 -7.43 -7.46
CA PRO A 188 27.76 -7.55 -8.91
C PRO A 188 29.06 -8.09 -9.53
N ALA A 189 28.96 -9.12 -10.37
CA ALA A 189 30.12 -9.69 -11.08
C ALA A 189 30.92 -8.61 -11.83
N GLN A 190 30.23 -7.68 -12.49
CA GLN A 190 30.85 -6.54 -13.17
C GLN A 190 31.78 -5.69 -12.28
N TYR A 191 31.50 -5.58 -10.98
CA TYR A 191 32.34 -4.80 -10.07
C TYR A 191 33.59 -5.59 -9.69
N ALA A 192 33.44 -6.89 -9.44
CA ALA A 192 34.57 -7.77 -9.21
C ALA A 192 35.48 -7.87 -10.45
N ASP A 193 34.90 -7.96 -11.65
CA ASP A 193 35.63 -7.98 -12.93
C ASP A 193 36.40 -6.67 -13.15
N TYR A 194 35.78 -5.52 -12.84
CA TYR A 194 36.45 -4.22 -12.91
C TYR A 194 37.62 -4.13 -11.92
N MET A 195 37.42 -4.54 -10.67
CA MET A 195 38.48 -4.57 -9.66
C MET A 195 39.61 -5.55 -10.03
N ALA A 196 39.29 -6.65 -10.73
CA ALA A 196 40.28 -7.60 -11.24
C ALA A 196 41.19 -7.03 -12.34
N LEU A 197 40.78 -5.95 -13.02
CA LEU A 197 41.65 -5.20 -13.94
C LEU A 197 42.70 -4.36 -13.21
N ILE A 198 42.46 -4.01 -11.94
CA ILE A 198 43.41 -3.32 -11.07
C ILE A 198 44.32 -4.34 -10.38
N GLU A 199 43.73 -5.32 -9.70
CA GLU A 199 44.44 -6.41 -9.01
C GLU A 199 43.53 -7.64 -8.86
N PRO A 200 44.04 -8.89 -9.00
CA PRO A 200 43.25 -10.10 -8.81
C PRO A 200 42.49 -10.17 -7.47
N GLN A 201 41.22 -10.59 -7.53
CA GLN A 201 40.29 -10.61 -6.39
C GLN A 201 40.16 -12.00 -5.76
N ASP A 202 41.06 -12.33 -4.85
CA ASP A 202 41.12 -13.62 -4.13
C ASP A 202 40.31 -13.66 -2.82
N GLU A 203 39.82 -12.51 -2.34
CA GLU A 203 39.03 -12.43 -1.10
C GLU A 203 37.50 -12.50 -1.31
N LEU A 204 37.03 -12.70 -2.53
CA LEU A 204 35.60 -12.81 -2.88
C LEU A 204 34.84 -13.86 -2.03
N PRO A 205 35.38 -15.06 -1.70
CA PRO A 205 34.71 -16.03 -0.83
C PRO A 205 34.44 -15.53 0.60
N TYR A 206 35.12 -14.45 1.01
CA TYR A 206 34.93 -13.79 2.31
C TYR A 206 33.99 -12.58 2.24
N ASN A 207 33.16 -12.52 1.19
CA ASN A 207 32.14 -11.48 0.98
C ASN A 207 32.72 -10.07 0.89
N ARG A 208 33.89 -9.92 0.25
CA ARG A 208 34.58 -8.63 0.14
C ARG A 208 35.38 -8.51 -1.14
N ILE A 209 35.57 -7.27 -1.58
CA ILE A 209 36.59 -6.90 -2.55
C ILE A 209 37.92 -6.79 -1.81
N ALA A 210 38.97 -7.39 -2.37
CA ALA A 210 40.30 -7.39 -1.76
C ALA A 210 40.85 -5.97 -1.68
N SER A 211 41.57 -5.67 -0.59
CA SER A 211 42.37 -4.44 -0.51
C SER A 211 43.50 -4.45 -1.53
N LEU A 212 44.03 -3.27 -1.85
CA LEU A 212 45.16 -3.14 -2.76
C LEU A 212 46.41 -3.65 -2.04
N ARG A 213 47.22 -4.49 -2.69
CA ARG A 213 48.43 -5.06 -2.06
C ARG A 213 49.69 -4.80 -2.88
N THR A 214 49.53 -4.58 -4.18
CA THR A 214 50.64 -4.34 -5.10
C THR A 214 50.83 -2.86 -5.40
N TRP A 215 52.07 -2.42 -5.55
CA TRP A 215 52.37 -1.02 -5.88
C TRP A 215 51.77 -0.61 -7.23
N SER A 216 51.79 -1.52 -8.22
CA SER A 216 51.19 -1.30 -9.54
C SER A 216 49.68 -1.02 -9.49
N ALA A 217 48.97 -1.53 -8.48
CA ALA A 217 47.55 -1.27 -8.32
C ALA A 217 47.26 0.20 -7.95
N LEU A 218 48.17 0.86 -7.23
CA LEU A 218 48.06 2.29 -6.91
C LEU A 218 48.23 3.16 -8.17
N ASP A 219 49.14 2.78 -9.05
CA ASP A 219 49.42 3.54 -10.27
C ASP A 219 48.35 3.35 -11.36
N SER A 220 47.38 2.44 -11.18
CA SER A 220 46.31 2.19 -12.16
C SER A 220 45.35 3.39 -12.32
N PRO A 221 45.12 3.88 -13.55
CA PRO A 221 44.11 4.91 -13.84
C PRO A 221 42.68 4.50 -13.46
N LEU A 222 42.41 3.20 -13.42
CA LEU A 222 41.10 2.66 -13.04
C LEU A 222 40.79 2.91 -11.55
N LEU A 223 41.81 3.07 -10.71
CA LEU A 223 41.63 3.47 -9.32
C LEU A 223 41.11 4.92 -9.22
N ASP A 224 41.59 5.78 -10.12
CA ASP A 224 41.22 7.20 -10.16
C ASP A 224 39.75 7.37 -10.60
N MET A 225 39.30 6.57 -11.57
CA MET A 225 37.91 6.48 -12.03
C MET A 225 36.92 6.02 -10.94
N LEU A 226 37.37 5.26 -9.95
CA LEU A 226 36.55 4.88 -8.79
C LEU A 226 36.27 6.06 -7.84
N ASN A 227 36.78 7.27 -8.12
CA ASN A 227 36.70 8.45 -7.26
C ASN A 227 37.38 8.23 -5.90
N VAL A 228 38.49 7.48 -5.91
CA VAL A 228 39.31 7.22 -4.71
C VAL A 228 40.24 8.41 -4.47
N LYS A 229 39.84 9.27 -3.50
CA LYS A 229 40.62 10.43 -3.09
C LYS A 229 41.64 10.09 -2.00
N TYR A 230 41.33 9.16 -1.10
CA TYR A 230 42.20 8.82 0.03
C TYR A 230 42.66 7.36 -0.01
N ILE A 231 43.97 7.14 0.17
CA ILE A 231 44.58 5.83 0.39
C ILE A 231 45.03 5.73 1.84
N LEU A 232 44.50 4.72 2.54
CA LEU A 232 44.86 4.43 3.93
C LEU A 232 45.83 3.25 3.98
N THR A 233 46.94 3.41 4.71
CA THR A 233 47.97 2.36 4.80
C THR A 233 48.84 2.48 6.05
N GLU A 234 49.51 1.39 6.41
CA GLU A 234 50.51 1.32 7.49
C GLU A 234 51.93 1.60 7.00
N VAL A 235 52.16 1.63 5.67
CA VAL A 235 53.47 1.80 5.06
C VAL A 235 53.59 3.14 4.35
N GLU A 236 54.82 3.54 4.02
CA GLU A 236 55.06 4.73 3.22
C GLU A 236 54.86 4.42 1.73
N ILE A 237 54.16 5.30 1.00
CA ILE A 237 53.96 5.18 -0.45
C ILE A 237 55.04 5.99 -1.18
N PRO A 238 55.99 5.37 -1.91
CA PRO A 238 57.12 6.04 -2.53
C PRO A 238 56.77 6.67 -3.90
N ASN A 239 55.63 7.37 -4.00
CA ASN A 239 55.21 8.08 -5.21
C ASN A 239 54.62 9.46 -4.86
N PRO A 240 55.47 10.45 -4.50
CA PRO A 240 55.02 11.78 -4.11
C PRO A 240 54.43 12.60 -5.26
N ALA A 241 54.62 12.17 -6.52
CA ALA A 241 54.04 12.84 -7.69
C ALA A 241 52.53 12.60 -7.80
N LYS A 242 52.06 11.38 -7.48
CA LYS A 242 50.63 11.03 -7.48
C LYS A 242 49.99 11.15 -6.08
N TYR A 243 50.75 10.85 -5.03
CA TYR A 243 50.22 10.73 -3.66
C TYR A 243 50.83 11.72 -2.70
N ARG A 244 49.99 12.58 -2.12
CA ARG A 244 50.39 13.55 -1.10
C ARG A 244 50.01 13.04 0.29
N LEU A 245 50.98 12.90 1.20
CA LEU A 245 50.68 12.57 2.60
C LEU A 245 49.91 13.73 3.25
N VAL A 246 48.70 13.47 3.73
CA VAL A 246 47.82 14.50 4.33
C VAL A 246 47.52 14.25 5.81
N TYR A 247 47.70 13.03 6.29
CA TYR A 247 47.58 12.68 7.71
C TYR A 247 48.49 11.52 8.05
N GLN A 248 49.06 11.54 9.26
CA GLN A 248 49.83 10.44 9.82
C GLN A 248 49.69 10.41 11.35
N ASP A 249 49.49 9.22 11.89
CA ASP A 249 49.67 8.93 13.31
C ASP A 249 50.56 7.69 13.53
N ARG A 250 50.57 7.15 14.75
CA ARG A 250 51.38 5.97 15.12
C ARG A 250 50.96 4.67 14.43
N ALA A 251 49.74 4.60 13.90
CA ALA A 251 49.13 3.39 13.36
C ALA A 251 48.86 3.48 11.86
N VAL A 252 48.47 4.65 11.34
CA VAL A 252 48.03 4.80 9.95
C VAL A 252 48.54 6.09 9.30
N ARG A 253 48.75 6.01 7.99
CA ARG A 253 49.00 7.13 7.07
C ARG A 253 47.84 7.26 6.10
N VAL A 254 47.47 8.49 5.78
CA VAL A 254 46.49 8.82 4.76
C VAL A 254 47.16 9.64 3.67
N TYR A 255 47.09 9.14 2.44
CA TYR A 255 47.56 9.83 1.26
C TYR A 255 46.38 10.31 0.43
N GLU A 256 46.43 11.55 -0.01
CA GLU A 256 45.53 12.10 -1.01
C GLU A 256 46.05 11.75 -2.41
N ASN A 257 45.18 11.15 -3.22
CA ASN A 257 45.40 10.85 -4.62
C ASN A 257 45.14 12.10 -5.47
N LEU A 258 46.19 12.64 -6.08
CA LEU A 258 46.12 13.85 -6.90
C LEU A 258 45.55 13.59 -8.31
N GLY A 259 45.52 12.33 -8.76
CA GLY A 259 44.94 11.92 -10.05
C GLY A 259 43.44 11.63 -10.01
N VAL A 260 42.79 11.73 -8.85
CA VAL A 260 41.40 11.28 -8.66
C VAL A 260 40.40 11.96 -9.63
N LEU A 261 39.55 11.15 -10.28
CA LEU A 261 38.45 11.67 -11.08
C LEU A 261 37.25 12.09 -10.20
N PRO A 262 36.53 13.17 -10.54
CA PRO A 262 35.33 13.59 -9.83
C PRO A 262 34.25 12.50 -9.80
N ARG A 263 33.37 12.50 -8.78
CA ARG A 263 32.26 11.53 -8.71
C ARG A 263 31.32 11.61 -9.92
N ALA A 264 31.08 12.81 -10.43
CA ALA A 264 30.30 13.06 -11.64
C ALA A 264 31.07 14.01 -12.56
N PHE A 265 31.24 13.66 -13.82
CA PHE A 265 31.93 14.46 -14.81
C PHE A 265 31.36 14.24 -16.20
N THR A 266 31.64 15.15 -17.13
CA THR A 266 31.25 15.00 -18.54
C THR A 266 32.46 14.91 -19.44
N LEU A 267 32.31 14.14 -20.51
CA LEU A 267 33.24 14.09 -21.64
C LEU A 267 32.45 14.28 -22.95
N PRO A 268 33.01 14.99 -23.95
CA PRO A 268 32.38 15.14 -25.26
C PRO A 268 32.08 13.78 -25.91
N ALA A 269 31.06 13.72 -26.76
CA ALA A 269 30.70 12.51 -27.49
C ALA A 269 31.83 12.00 -28.41
N SER A 270 32.79 12.85 -28.79
CA SER A 270 34.00 12.46 -29.52
C SER A 270 34.98 11.64 -28.69
N ALA A 271 34.94 11.72 -27.36
CA ALA A 271 35.82 10.99 -26.44
C ALA A 271 35.28 9.61 -26.05
N VAL A 272 34.30 9.09 -26.79
CA VAL A 272 33.65 7.81 -26.48
C VAL A 272 34.18 6.69 -27.35
N VAL A 273 34.48 5.58 -26.70
CA VAL A 273 34.86 4.31 -27.33
C VAL A 273 33.73 3.31 -27.07
N PHE A 274 33.10 2.81 -28.13
CA PHE A 274 32.14 1.71 -28.01
C PHE A 274 32.88 0.39 -28.17
N ALA A 275 32.78 -0.50 -27.19
CA ALA A 275 33.52 -1.77 -27.19
C ALA A 275 32.62 -2.95 -26.80
N GLU A 276 32.85 -4.11 -27.43
CA GLU A 276 32.31 -5.39 -26.98
C GLU A 276 33.15 -5.96 -25.84
N ASP A 277 34.49 -5.96 -26.00
CA ASP A 277 35.43 -6.26 -24.92
C ASP A 277 35.86 -4.97 -24.21
N VAL A 278 35.14 -4.67 -23.12
CA VAL A 278 35.42 -3.49 -22.31
C VAL A 278 36.76 -3.60 -21.57
N ALA A 279 37.21 -4.81 -21.23
CA ALA A 279 38.48 -5.00 -20.52
C ALA A 279 39.67 -4.68 -21.42
N GLU A 280 39.65 -5.10 -22.69
CA GLU A 280 40.66 -4.75 -23.68
C GLU A 280 40.67 -3.24 -23.97
N ALA A 281 39.49 -2.63 -24.12
CA ALA A 281 39.37 -1.20 -24.35
C ALA A 281 39.94 -0.38 -23.17
N LEU A 282 39.67 -0.78 -21.92
CA LEU A 282 40.21 -0.11 -20.72
C LEU A 282 41.73 -0.28 -20.54
N ARG A 283 42.36 -1.26 -21.19
CA ARG A 283 43.82 -1.39 -21.25
C ARG A 283 44.45 -0.50 -22.33
N THR A 284 43.66 -0.11 -23.32
CA THR A 284 44.12 0.63 -24.51
C THR A 284 43.88 2.14 -24.38
N TYR A 285 42.73 2.53 -23.82
CA TYR A 285 42.30 3.92 -23.70
C TYR A 285 42.31 4.36 -22.23
N ASP A 286 42.95 5.50 -21.96
CA ASP A 286 43.01 6.09 -20.62
C ASP A 286 41.66 6.67 -20.21
N VAL A 287 41.14 6.22 -19.06
CA VAL A 287 39.85 6.66 -18.50
C VAL A 287 39.83 8.13 -18.09
N HIS A 288 40.99 8.79 -17.98
CA HIS A 288 41.04 10.24 -17.79
C HIS A 288 40.59 11.00 -19.04
N HIS A 289 40.79 10.41 -20.23
CA HIS A 289 40.54 11.10 -21.50
C HIS A 289 39.46 10.46 -22.37
N TYR A 290 39.03 9.25 -22.03
CA TYR A 290 38.06 8.47 -22.80
C TYR A 290 37.00 7.82 -21.91
N VAL A 291 35.80 7.64 -22.46
CA VAL A 291 34.73 6.81 -21.87
C VAL A 291 34.51 5.59 -22.73
N VAL A 292 34.69 4.40 -22.17
CA VAL A 292 34.32 3.15 -22.82
C VAL A 292 32.86 2.84 -22.51
N LEU A 293 32.00 2.75 -23.53
CA LEU A 293 30.60 2.36 -23.39
C LEU A 293 30.35 0.99 -24.01
N ASP A 294 29.37 0.27 -23.49
CA ASP A 294 28.89 -0.96 -24.12
C ASP A 294 28.41 -0.68 -25.56
N ALA A 295 28.71 -1.57 -26.50
CA ALA A 295 28.34 -1.41 -27.93
C ALA A 295 26.83 -1.22 -28.19
N THR A 296 25.96 -1.60 -27.26
CA THR A 296 24.49 -1.48 -27.36
C THR A 296 23.97 -0.07 -27.03
N CYS A 297 24.82 0.82 -26.54
CA CYS A 297 24.43 2.15 -26.05
C CYS A 297 24.31 3.25 -27.10
N GLY A 298 24.82 3.03 -28.30
CA GLY A 298 24.78 4.00 -29.38
C GLY A 298 25.63 3.56 -30.57
N PRO A 299 25.49 4.22 -31.73
CA PRO A 299 26.32 3.95 -32.89
C PRO A 299 27.78 4.40 -32.62
N ALA A 300 28.75 3.63 -33.09
CA ALA A 300 30.16 3.95 -32.93
C ALA A 300 30.52 5.29 -33.60
N ALA A 301 31.27 6.13 -32.89
CA ALA A 301 31.87 7.33 -33.48
C ALA A 301 33.01 6.94 -34.44
N PRO A 302 33.14 7.58 -35.61
CA PRO A 302 34.25 7.35 -36.52
C PRO A 302 35.52 8.02 -35.96
N SER A 303 36.28 7.27 -35.17
CA SER A 303 37.53 7.63 -34.48
C SER A 303 37.38 8.47 -33.20
N PRO A 304 37.68 7.90 -32.01
CA PRO A 304 37.60 8.60 -30.74
C PRO A 304 38.75 9.61 -30.57
N GLN A 305 38.45 10.79 -30.02
CA GLN A 305 39.43 11.86 -29.72
C GLN A 305 39.53 12.06 -28.21
N PRO A 306 40.74 12.22 -27.65
CA PRO A 306 40.89 12.44 -26.21
C PRO A 306 40.34 13.80 -25.82
N ALA A 307 39.71 13.90 -24.65
CA ALA A 307 39.24 15.16 -24.07
C ALA A 307 39.42 15.16 -22.55
N ASP A 308 39.53 16.34 -21.94
CA ASP A 308 39.65 16.43 -20.48
C ASP A 308 38.26 16.39 -19.80
N PRO A 309 38.13 15.71 -18.65
CA PRO A 309 36.85 15.53 -17.99
C PRO A 309 36.45 16.81 -17.27
N VAL A 310 35.21 17.25 -17.49
CA VAL A 310 34.66 18.45 -16.84
C VAL A 310 33.83 18.03 -15.61
N PRO A 311 34.22 18.39 -14.37
CA PRO A 311 33.47 18.03 -13.17
C PRO A 311 32.04 18.61 -13.17
N GLN A 312 31.07 17.83 -12.72
CA GLN A 312 29.67 18.25 -12.60
C GLN A 312 29.19 18.23 -11.15
N THR A 313 28.19 19.05 -10.83
CA THR A 313 27.76 19.26 -9.44
C THR A 313 26.66 18.27 -9.05
N VAL A 314 26.96 17.40 -8.09
CA VAL A 314 25.95 16.52 -7.47
C VAL A 314 25.20 17.30 -6.41
N THR A 315 23.93 17.61 -6.65
CA THR A 315 23.09 18.42 -5.76
C THR A 315 22.39 17.59 -4.68
N ARG A 316 22.17 16.29 -4.95
CA ARG A 316 21.59 15.35 -3.98
C ARG A 316 22.13 13.96 -4.23
N TYR A 317 22.57 13.30 -3.15
CA TYR A 317 23.14 11.96 -3.21
C TYR A 317 22.49 11.06 -2.15
N THR A 318 21.71 10.09 -2.60
CA THR A 318 21.07 9.08 -1.74
C THR A 318 21.18 7.70 -2.38
N LEU A 319 20.96 6.63 -1.60
CA LEU A 319 21.11 5.25 -2.08
C LEU A 319 20.31 4.93 -3.35
N ASN A 320 19.09 5.46 -3.47
CA ASN A 320 18.17 5.16 -4.58
C ASN A 320 17.99 6.32 -5.55
N GLU A 321 18.59 7.48 -5.28
CA GLU A 321 18.39 8.66 -6.09
C GLU A 321 19.59 9.60 -6.04
N VAL A 322 20.10 9.98 -7.22
CA VAL A 322 21.21 10.93 -7.38
C VAL A 322 20.79 12.02 -8.36
N TRP A 323 21.03 13.27 -7.99
CA TRP A 323 20.73 14.45 -8.79
C TRP A 323 22.02 15.15 -9.16
N VAL A 324 22.20 15.43 -10.45
CA VAL A 324 23.39 16.09 -10.98
C VAL A 324 22.95 17.28 -11.82
N ASP A 325 23.43 18.46 -11.47
CA ASP A 325 23.33 19.64 -12.33
C ASP A 325 24.50 19.62 -13.31
N VAL A 326 24.18 19.71 -14.60
CA VAL A 326 25.10 19.52 -15.70
C VAL A 326 25.01 20.67 -16.68
N ALA A 327 26.16 21.21 -17.10
CA ALA A 327 26.25 22.17 -18.19
C ALA A 327 27.20 21.63 -19.27
N VAL A 328 26.71 21.49 -20.49
CA VAL A 328 27.48 20.92 -21.61
C VAL A 328 27.37 21.85 -22.84
N PRO A 329 28.49 22.33 -23.40
CA PRO A 329 28.49 23.22 -24.56
C PRO A 329 28.29 22.47 -25.90
N GLU A 330 28.56 21.17 -25.91
CA GLU A 330 28.47 20.28 -27.05
C GLU A 330 27.89 18.92 -26.62
N PRO A 331 27.45 18.05 -27.55
CA PRO A 331 26.94 16.73 -27.20
C PRO A 331 27.93 15.95 -26.35
N SER A 332 27.51 15.52 -25.16
CA SER A 332 28.41 14.98 -24.14
C SER A 332 27.78 13.83 -23.37
N TRP A 333 28.62 12.99 -22.80
CA TRP A 333 28.20 11.95 -21.86
C TRP A 333 28.50 12.38 -20.44
N LEU A 334 27.46 12.42 -19.61
CA LEU A 334 27.62 12.48 -18.16
C LEU A 334 27.97 11.10 -17.65
N VAL A 335 29.11 10.97 -16.98
CA VAL A 335 29.53 9.75 -16.28
C VAL A 335 29.40 9.98 -14.77
N LEU A 336 28.74 9.03 -14.09
CA LEU A 336 28.62 8.98 -12.65
C LEU A 336 29.36 7.74 -12.14
N GLY A 337 30.37 7.94 -11.28
CA GLY A 337 31.25 6.90 -10.69
C GLY A 337 30.56 5.90 -9.75
N ASP A 338 29.26 5.71 -9.87
CA ASP A 338 28.47 4.71 -9.15
C ASP A 338 28.16 3.51 -10.05
N SER A 339 28.16 2.31 -9.48
CA SER A 339 27.94 1.08 -10.24
C SER A 339 26.57 1.05 -10.92
N HIS A 340 26.56 0.80 -12.22
CA HIS A 340 25.40 0.48 -13.04
C HIS A 340 24.79 -0.86 -12.59
N PHE A 341 23.46 -0.95 -12.66
CA PHE A 341 22.73 -2.20 -12.45
C PHE A 341 21.37 -2.12 -13.15
N PRO A 342 20.83 -3.22 -13.70
CA PRO A 342 19.49 -3.22 -14.28
C PRO A 342 18.44 -2.71 -13.28
N GLY A 343 17.71 -1.65 -13.65
CA GLY A 343 16.70 -1.01 -12.81
C GLY A 343 16.98 0.45 -12.45
N TRP A 344 18.19 0.95 -12.70
CA TRP A 344 18.45 2.39 -12.75
C TRP A 344 17.75 3.01 -13.96
N ARG A 345 17.10 4.16 -13.75
CA ARG A 345 16.48 5.00 -14.78
C ARG A 345 17.04 6.40 -14.64
N ALA A 346 17.21 7.12 -15.74
CA ALA A 346 17.61 8.51 -15.73
C ALA A 346 16.52 9.40 -16.31
N PHE A 347 16.34 10.57 -15.73
CA PHE A 347 15.41 11.59 -16.18
C PHE A 347 16.16 12.89 -16.34
N VAL A 348 15.93 13.58 -17.46
CA VAL A 348 16.60 14.84 -17.80
C VAL A 348 15.54 15.92 -17.91
N ARG A 349 15.82 17.09 -17.33
CA ARG A 349 15.01 18.29 -17.48
C ARG A 349 15.91 19.51 -17.61
N PRO A 350 15.47 20.58 -18.32
CA PRO A 350 16.19 21.85 -18.31
C PRO A 350 16.39 22.35 -16.87
N ARG A 351 17.55 22.93 -16.59
CA ARG A 351 17.86 23.42 -15.25
C ARG A 351 16.81 24.45 -14.78
N GLY A 352 16.29 24.27 -13.58
CA GLY A 352 15.24 25.12 -13.01
C GLY A 352 13.80 24.84 -13.48
N ALA A 353 13.59 23.92 -14.44
CA ALA A 353 12.25 23.51 -14.85
C ALA A 353 11.56 22.62 -13.80
N GLY A 354 10.22 22.63 -13.78
CA GLY A 354 9.40 21.78 -12.92
C GLY A 354 9.50 20.28 -13.27
N GLU A 355 9.00 19.41 -12.40
CA GLU A 355 9.01 17.94 -12.60
C GLU A 355 8.27 17.51 -13.87
N ASP A 356 7.28 18.28 -14.32
CA ASP A 356 6.48 17.99 -15.51
C ASP A 356 7.29 18.01 -16.81
N ALA A 357 8.48 18.63 -16.80
CA ALA A 357 9.39 18.69 -17.94
C ALA A 357 10.39 17.52 -18.00
N GLU A 358 10.34 16.59 -17.03
CA GLU A 358 11.23 15.42 -17.03
C GLU A 358 10.98 14.51 -18.23
N ARG A 359 12.06 14.18 -18.94
CA ARG A 359 12.07 13.17 -20.00
C ARG A 359 12.99 12.03 -19.57
N GLU A 360 12.49 10.81 -19.69
CA GLU A 360 13.32 9.64 -19.45
C GLU A 360 14.39 9.51 -20.54
N THR A 361 15.60 9.14 -20.15
CA THR A 361 16.72 8.83 -21.02
C THR A 361 17.35 7.50 -20.65
N ALA A 362 18.02 6.86 -21.61
CA ALA A 362 18.68 5.58 -21.40
C ALA A 362 19.88 5.74 -20.47
N VAL A 363 20.04 4.81 -19.54
CA VAL A 363 21.24 4.69 -18.72
C VAL A 363 22.14 3.65 -19.37
N CYS A 364 23.38 4.06 -19.63
CA CYS A 364 24.41 3.23 -20.21
C CYS A 364 25.42 2.77 -19.16
N ARG A 365 26.01 1.61 -19.40
CA ARG A 365 27.15 1.14 -18.62
C ARG A 365 28.43 1.72 -19.21
N ALA A 366 29.19 2.41 -18.37
CA ALA A 366 30.44 3.08 -18.73
C ALA A 366 31.63 2.46 -17.99
N ASN A 367 32.77 2.36 -18.66
CA ASN A 367 34.02 1.79 -18.18
C ASN A 367 33.79 0.46 -17.45
N GLY A 368 32.89 -0.39 -17.99
CA GLY A 368 32.61 -1.75 -17.50
C GLY A 368 31.74 -1.84 -16.25
N ASN A 369 31.59 -0.76 -15.48
CA ASN A 369 30.87 -0.79 -14.21
C ASN A 369 29.97 0.41 -13.93
N PHE A 370 30.27 1.61 -14.42
CA PHE A 370 29.63 2.86 -13.98
C PHE A 370 28.41 3.25 -14.80
N ARG A 371 27.71 4.31 -14.42
CA ARG A 371 26.52 4.81 -15.12
C ARG A 371 26.88 5.99 -16.01
N ALA A 372 26.33 6.02 -17.22
CA ALA A 372 26.43 7.18 -18.09
C ALA A 372 25.10 7.52 -18.77
N VAL A 373 24.93 8.80 -19.10
CA VAL A 373 23.76 9.35 -19.80
C VAL A 373 24.23 10.33 -20.87
N TYR A 374 23.66 10.22 -22.06
CA TYR A 374 23.90 11.15 -23.15
C TYR A 374 23.07 12.43 -22.98
N LEU A 375 23.70 13.57 -23.21
CA LEU A 375 23.10 14.90 -23.10
C LEU A 375 23.39 15.73 -24.34
N GLU A 376 22.35 16.37 -24.86
CA GLU A 376 22.47 17.41 -25.88
C GLU A 376 23.03 18.71 -25.27
N PRO A 377 23.57 19.64 -26.09
CA PRO A 377 24.08 20.92 -25.61
C PRO A 377 23.03 21.69 -24.79
N GLY A 378 23.43 22.18 -23.61
CA GLY A 378 22.55 22.96 -22.72
C GLY A 378 22.83 22.79 -21.24
N GLU A 379 21.96 23.39 -20.43
CA GLU A 379 21.95 23.24 -18.97
C GLU A 379 20.83 22.32 -18.52
N TRP A 380 21.21 21.25 -17.83
CA TRP A 380 20.34 20.15 -17.46
C TRP A 380 20.43 19.82 -15.98
N THR A 381 19.34 19.32 -15.43
CA THR A 381 19.34 18.56 -14.18
C THR A 381 19.03 17.10 -14.53
N VAL A 382 19.97 16.20 -14.22
CA VAL A 382 19.85 14.76 -14.45
C VAL A 382 19.54 14.06 -13.13
N ARG A 383 18.46 13.29 -13.12
CA ARG A 383 17.99 12.53 -11.96
C ARG A 383 18.11 11.03 -12.24
N PHE A 384 19.07 10.38 -11.61
CA PHE A 384 19.17 8.93 -11.57
C PHE A 384 18.29 8.38 -10.46
N LYS A 385 17.42 7.42 -10.77
CA LYS A 385 16.54 6.76 -9.80
C LYS A 385 16.58 5.26 -9.95
N TYR A 386 16.85 4.55 -8.85
CA TYR A 386 16.77 3.11 -8.79
C TYR A 386 15.33 2.66 -8.60
N SER A 387 14.79 1.91 -9.55
CA SER A 387 13.41 1.46 -9.57
C SER A 387 13.29 0.06 -10.20
N PRO A 388 13.90 -0.97 -9.60
CA PRO A 388 13.99 -2.31 -10.18
C PRO A 388 12.62 -2.99 -10.32
N ASN A 389 12.43 -3.72 -11.41
CA ASN A 389 11.20 -4.46 -11.67
C ASN A 389 10.98 -5.61 -10.68
N SER A 390 12.05 -6.21 -10.15
CA SER A 390 11.96 -7.26 -9.12
C SER A 390 11.23 -6.79 -7.86
N VAL A 391 11.52 -5.58 -7.37
CA VAL A 391 10.84 -4.98 -6.22
C VAL A 391 9.38 -4.68 -6.53
N LYS A 392 9.08 -4.17 -7.73
CA LYS A 392 7.69 -3.90 -8.17
C LYS A 392 6.87 -5.19 -8.25
N ILE A 393 7.43 -6.23 -8.86
CA ILE A 393 6.79 -7.55 -9.01
C ILE A 393 6.65 -8.23 -7.64
N GLY A 394 7.68 -8.18 -6.80
CA GLY A 394 7.63 -8.73 -5.44
C GLY A 394 6.54 -8.05 -4.61
N ALA A 395 6.49 -6.72 -4.61
CA ALA A 395 5.44 -5.96 -3.94
C ALA A 395 4.04 -6.33 -4.47
N PHE A 396 3.89 -6.54 -5.77
CA PHE A 396 2.65 -7.01 -6.37
C PHE A 396 2.25 -8.42 -5.89
N ILE A 397 3.17 -9.38 -5.93
CA ILE A 397 2.92 -10.75 -5.46
C ILE A 397 2.53 -10.75 -3.99
N THR A 398 3.26 -10.02 -3.14
CA THR A 398 2.96 -9.90 -1.71
C THR A 398 1.57 -9.28 -1.50
N PHE A 399 1.22 -8.26 -2.27
CA PHE A 399 -0.10 -7.65 -2.20
C PHE A 399 -1.22 -8.64 -2.57
N VAL A 400 -1.09 -9.35 -3.71
CA VAL A 400 -2.09 -10.36 -4.14
C VAL A 400 -2.19 -11.50 -3.14
N ALA A 401 -1.06 -12.03 -2.67
CA ALA A 401 -1.03 -13.09 -1.66
C ALA A 401 -1.72 -12.64 -0.36
N GLY A 402 -1.46 -11.40 0.08
CA GLY A 402 -2.14 -10.80 1.22
C GLY A 402 -3.66 -10.70 1.02
N MET A 403 -4.11 -10.28 -0.16
CA MET A 403 -5.55 -10.19 -0.48
C MET A 403 -6.22 -11.56 -0.52
N VAL A 404 -5.56 -12.56 -1.10
CA VAL A 404 -6.06 -13.95 -1.14
C VAL A 404 -6.13 -14.52 0.27
N LEU A 405 -5.09 -14.33 1.10
CA LEU A 405 -5.09 -14.78 2.49
C LEU A 405 -6.25 -14.15 3.27
N LEU A 406 -6.42 -12.83 3.13
CA LEU A 406 -7.52 -12.09 3.75
C LEU A 406 -8.90 -12.60 3.30
N PHE A 407 -9.05 -12.94 2.01
CA PHE A 407 -10.27 -13.54 1.49
C PHE A 407 -10.52 -14.94 2.06
N LEU A 408 -9.48 -15.78 2.13
CA LEU A 408 -9.55 -17.11 2.72
C LEU A 408 -9.89 -17.04 4.21
N VAL A 409 -9.36 -16.06 4.94
CA VAL A 409 -9.74 -15.78 6.33
C VAL A 409 -11.21 -15.35 6.39
N GLY A 410 -11.67 -14.49 5.50
CA GLY A 410 -13.08 -14.12 5.37
C GLY A 410 -13.99 -15.32 5.13
N LEU A 411 -13.60 -16.23 4.23
CA LEU A 411 -14.30 -17.48 3.95
C LEU A 411 -14.26 -18.47 5.13
N TYR A 412 -13.13 -18.55 5.83
CA TYR A 412 -13.00 -19.35 7.04
C TYR A 412 -13.92 -18.84 8.14
N LEU A 413 -13.89 -17.53 8.41
CA LEU A 413 -14.80 -16.88 9.36
C LEU A 413 -16.25 -17.09 8.94
N TRP A 414 -16.57 -16.95 7.66
CA TRP A 414 -17.89 -17.27 7.13
C TRP A 414 -18.27 -18.71 7.49
N ARG A 415 -17.47 -19.71 7.14
CA ARG A 415 -17.79 -21.13 7.44
C ARG A 415 -17.88 -21.41 8.94
N PHE A 416 -17.13 -20.69 9.76
CA PHE A 416 -17.18 -20.81 11.21
C PHE A 416 -18.49 -20.26 11.79
N PHE A 417 -18.97 -19.11 11.28
CA PHE A 417 -20.24 -18.50 11.69
C PHE A 417 -21.47 -19.09 10.97
N TYR A 418 -21.28 -19.68 9.80
CA TYR A 418 -22.29 -20.31 8.94
C TYR A 418 -22.27 -21.83 9.16
N ARG A 419 -22.82 -22.29 10.29
CA ARG A 419 -23.25 -23.68 10.43
C ARG A 419 -24.71 -23.79 10.00
N GLU A 420 -24.97 -24.69 9.07
CA GLU A 420 -26.26 -24.94 8.40
C GLU A 420 -27.29 -25.65 9.29
N THR A 421 -26.91 -25.94 10.54
CA THR A 421 -27.82 -26.39 11.58
C THR A 421 -28.36 -25.16 12.29
N ASP A 422 -29.60 -24.77 12.03
CA ASP A 422 -30.58 -24.29 13.03
C ASP A 422 -31.76 -23.62 12.33
N GLU A 423 -32.92 -24.28 12.33
CA GLU A 423 -34.24 -23.74 11.96
C GLU A 423 -34.79 -22.69 12.95
N ALA A 424 -33.96 -22.05 13.79
CA ALA A 424 -34.42 -21.19 14.88
C ALA A 424 -33.93 -19.73 14.78
N ASP A 425 -34.89 -18.82 14.98
CA ASP A 425 -34.85 -17.36 15.11
C ASP A 425 -34.83 -16.46 13.86
N THR A 426 -35.98 -15.80 13.63
CA THR A 426 -36.19 -14.64 12.74
C THR A 426 -35.14 -13.55 12.97
N VAL A 427 -34.72 -13.35 14.23
CA VAL A 427 -33.67 -12.40 14.62
C VAL A 427 -32.30 -12.79 14.04
N ARG A 428 -31.95 -14.08 14.06
CA ARG A 428 -30.70 -14.60 13.49
C ARG A 428 -30.69 -14.52 11.96
N ARG A 429 -31.86 -14.67 11.31
CA ARG A 429 -32.04 -14.49 9.86
C ARG A 429 -31.87 -13.02 9.44
N VAL A 430 -32.44 -12.09 10.19
CA VAL A 430 -32.28 -10.63 9.96
C VAL A 430 -30.84 -10.19 10.21
N ALA A 431 -30.20 -10.69 11.27
CA ALA A 431 -28.79 -10.45 11.54
C ALA A 431 -27.89 -11.03 10.44
N LYS A 432 -28.15 -12.25 9.95
CA LYS A 432 -27.43 -12.87 8.83
C LYS A 432 -27.55 -12.04 7.54
N ASN A 433 -28.76 -11.58 7.22
CA ASN A 433 -29.03 -10.83 5.98
C ASN A 433 -28.54 -9.37 6.04
N SER A 434 -28.18 -8.86 7.22
CA SER A 434 -27.67 -7.50 7.39
C SER A 434 -26.18 -7.46 7.69
N LEU A 435 -25.70 -8.28 8.63
CA LEU A 435 -24.32 -8.24 9.15
C LEU A 435 -23.31 -8.84 8.17
N ALA A 436 -23.65 -9.92 7.46
CA ALA A 436 -22.72 -10.55 6.52
C ALA A 436 -22.40 -9.66 5.30
N PRO A 437 -23.39 -9.03 4.62
CA PRO A 437 -23.10 -8.04 3.58
C PRO A 437 -22.33 -6.82 4.10
N ILE A 438 -22.56 -6.40 5.35
CA ILE A 438 -21.83 -5.29 5.97
C ILE A 438 -20.33 -5.63 6.09
N VAL A 439 -20.00 -6.79 6.66
CA VAL A 439 -18.61 -7.23 6.82
C VAL A 439 -17.93 -7.40 5.46
N LEU A 440 -18.61 -8.01 4.49
CA LEU A 440 -18.08 -8.15 3.13
C LEU A 440 -17.89 -6.80 2.42
N ASN A 441 -18.79 -5.84 2.60
CA ASN A 441 -18.61 -4.50 2.01
C ASN A 441 -17.44 -3.75 2.65
N LEU A 442 -17.26 -3.86 3.98
CA LEU A 442 -16.09 -3.28 4.65
C LEU A 442 -14.78 -3.90 4.16
N PHE A 443 -14.78 -5.22 3.99
CA PHE A 443 -13.68 -5.97 3.41
C PHE A 443 -13.35 -5.49 1.99
N ASN A 444 -14.35 -5.40 1.11
CA ASN A 444 -14.18 -4.92 -0.26
C ASN A 444 -13.66 -3.48 -0.29
N ARG A 445 -14.16 -2.62 0.60
CA ARG A 445 -13.70 -1.23 0.69
C ARG A 445 -12.23 -1.14 1.09
N LEU A 446 -11.75 -2.02 1.96
CA LEU A 446 -10.33 -2.08 2.32
C LEU A 446 -9.47 -2.47 1.13
N ILE A 447 -9.87 -3.48 0.36
CA ILE A 447 -9.15 -3.88 -0.87
C ILE A 447 -9.16 -2.75 -1.89
N GLU A 448 -10.31 -2.13 -2.13
CA GLU A 448 -10.43 -0.99 -3.05
C GLU A 448 -9.56 0.19 -2.65
N MET A 449 -9.47 0.47 -1.35
CA MET A 449 -8.61 1.53 -0.83
C MET A 449 -7.13 1.21 -1.04
N ALA A 450 -6.72 -0.04 -0.79
CA ALA A 450 -5.35 -0.48 -1.02
C ALA A 450 -4.98 -0.45 -2.50
N PHE A 451 -5.90 -0.87 -3.38
CA PHE A 451 -5.71 -0.74 -4.83
C PHE A 451 -5.68 0.71 -5.28
N ALA A 452 -6.53 1.59 -4.73
CA ALA A 452 -6.49 3.01 -5.02
C ALA A 452 -5.17 3.66 -4.59
N ALA A 453 -4.57 3.20 -3.50
CA ALA A 453 -3.25 3.64 -3.04
C ALA A 453 -2.14 3.25 -4.03
N LEU A 454 -2.14 1.99 -4.46
CA LEU A 454 -1.20 1.49 -5.46
C LEU A 454 -1.37 2.22 -6.81
N MET A 455 -2.61 2.36 -7.27
CA MET A 455 -2.96 3.08 -8.49
C MET A 455 -2.47 4.54 -8.44
N ALA A 456 -2.69 5.24 -7.33
CA ALA A 456 -2.23 6.62 -7.17
C ALA A 456 -0.69 6.73 -7.24
N ARG A 457 0.04 5.80 -6.63
CA ARG A 457 1.52 5.79 -6.66
C ARG A 457 2.11 5.48 -8.04
N ILE A 458 1.47 4.60 -8.81
CA ILE A 458 1.93 4.24 -10.15
C ILE A 458 1.58 5.33 -11.17
N LEU A 459 0.35 5.85 -11.13
CA LEU A 459 -0.14 6.82 -12.10
C LEU A 459 0.27 8.27 -11.80
N GLY A 460 0.65 8.56 -10.56
CA GLY A 460 0.90 9.93 -10.08
C GLY A 460 -0.36 10.82 -10.13
N PRO A 461 -0.23 12.12 -9.83
CA PRO A 461 -1.35 13.07 -9.81
C PRO A 461 -2.07 13.20 -11.16
N VAL A 462 -1.33 13.33 -12.27
CA VAL A 462 -1.89 13.50 -13.62
C VAL A 462 -2.69 12.27 -14.06
N GLY A 463 -2.08 11.08 -13.99
CA GLY A 463 -2.75 9.85 -14.40
C GLY A 463 -3.97 9.53 -13.52
N ASN A 464 -3.87 9.75 -12.20
CA ASN A 464 -5.03 9.59 -11.31
C ASN A 464 -6.15 10.60 -11.61
N GLY A 465 -5.81 11.86 -11.94
CA GLY A 465 -6.79 12.89 -12.32
C GLY A 465 -7.51 12.59 -13.63
N ARG A 466 -6.77 12.12 -14.65
CA ARG A 466 -7.35 11.64 -15.92
C ARG A 466 -8.32 10.49 -15.71
N TYR A 467 -7.91 9.49 -14.93
CA TYR A 467 -8.77 8.34 -14.62
C TYR A 467 -10.01 8.76 -13.81
N ALA A 468 -9.85 9.64 -12.82
CA ALA A 468 -10.98 10.17 -12.06
C ALA A 468 -11.99 10.91 -12.96
N THR A 469 -11.50 11.70 -13.92
CA THR A 469 -12.37 12.38 -14.90
C THR A 469 -13.15 11.37 -15.76
N ALA A 470 -12.47 10.37 -16.32
CA ALA A 470 -13.10 9.32 -17.11
C ALA A 470 -14.17 8.54 -16.31
N VAL A 471 -13.87 8.20 -15.05
CA VAL A 471 -14.81 7.47 -14.16
C VAL A 471 -16.04 8.31 -13.81
N ASN A 472 -15.89 9.62 -13.56
CA ASN A 472 -17.05 10.47 -13.25
C ASN A 472 -17.96 10.65 -14.47
N ILE A 473 -17.38 10.80 -15.69
CA ILE A 473 -18.18 10.83 -16.93
C ILE A 473 -18.90 9.49 -17.11
N TYR A 474 -18.17 8.38 -17.02
CA TYR A 474 -18.74 7.03 -17.10
C TYR A 474 -19.92 6.84 -16.13
N LEU A 475 -19.78 7.27 -14.87
CA LEU A 475 -20.81 7.09 -13.84
C LEU A 475 -22.13 7.80 -14.19
N TRP A 476 -22.08 8.97 -14.83
CA TRP A 476 -23.29 9.68 -15.24
C TRP A 476 -24.05 8.90 -16.32
N PHE A 477 -23.33 8.40 -17.32
CA PHE A 477 -23.92 7.62 -18.39
C PHE A 477 -24.33 6.21 -17.92
N ASP A 478 -23.68 5.67 -16.89
CA ASP A 478 -24.10 4.41 -16.25
C ASP A 478 -25.48 4.53 -15.60
N ILE A 479 -25.73 5.62 -14.89
CA ILE A 479 -27.03 5.89 -14.28
C ILE A 479 -28.12 6.04 -15.36
N ILE A 480 -27.81 6.68 -16.48
CA ILE A 480 -28.75 6.84 -17.61
C ILE A 480 -29.04 5.48 -18.27
N ALA A 481 -28.02 4.66 -18.53
CA ALA A 481 -28.17 3.36 -19.18
C ALA A 481 -28.90 2.32 -18.29
N ASN A 482 -28.67 2.34 -16.97
CA ASN A 482 -29.33 1.43 -16.03
C ASN A 482 -30.71 1.94 -15.54
N PHE A 483 -30.94 3.25 -15.58
CA PHE A 483 -32.22 3.92 -15.32
C PHE A 483 -32.93 3.52 -14.02
N GLY A 484 -32.18 3.11 -12.99
CA GLY A 484 -32.73 2.65 -11.70
C GLY A 484 -33.50 1.33 -11.78
N LEU A 485 -33.39 0.58 -12.88
CA LEU A 485 -34.13 -0.67 -13.12
C LEU A 485 -33.78 -1.78 -12.13
N ASP A 486 -32.66 -1.69 -11.41
CA ASP A 486 -32.26 -2.66 -10.39
C ASP A 486 -33.25 -2.70 -9.22
N MET A 487 -33.64 -1.53 -8.71
CA MET A 487 -34.62 -1.45 -7.62
C MET A 487 -36.02 -1.83 -8.10
N TYR A 488 -36.39 -1.44 -9.33
CA TYR A 488 -37.65 -1.86 -9.93
C TYR A 488 -37.72 -3.40 -10.02
N LEU A 489 -36.68 -4.04 -10.57
CA LEU A 489 -36.63 -5.50 -10.70
C LEU A 489 -36.68 -6.19 -9.33
N MET A 490 -35.89 -5.73 -8.37
CA MET A 490 -35.88 -6.28 -7.01
C MET A 490 -37.29 -6.23 -6.38
N ARG A 491 -37.99 -5.10 -6.51
CA ARG A 491 -39.33 -4.89 -5.92
C ARG A 491 -40.40 -5.75 -6.60
N GLU A 492 -40.42 -5.81 -7.93
CA GLU A 492 -41.42 -6.60 -8.66
C GLU A 492 -41.19 -8.11 -8.52
N VAL A 493 -39.93 -8.56 -8.46
CA VAL A 493 -39.60 -9.97 -8.17
C VAL A 493 -40.03 -10.35 -6.75
N ALA A 494 -39.83 -9.47 -5.77
CA ALA A 494 -40.28 -9.71 -4.40
C ALA A 494 -41.81 -9.84 -4.30
N ARG A 495 -42.56 -9.15 -5.17
CA ARG A 495 -44.03 -9.24 -5.27
C ARG A 495 -44.52 -10.46 -6.05
N GLN A 496 -43.86 -10.80 -7.16
CA GLN A 496 -44.29 -11.85 -8.10
C GLN A 496 -43.12 -12.77 -8.45
N ARG A 497 -42.73 -13.63 -7.50
CA ARG A 497 -41.59 -14.56 -7.63
C ARG A 497 -41.70 -15.49 -8.84
N GLU A 498 -42.92 -15.89 -9.21
CA GLU A 498 -43.24 -16.73 -10.39
C GLU A 498 -42.76 -16.12 -11.72
N ARG A 499 -42.73 -14.78 -11.81
CA ARG A 499 -42.43 -14.04 -13.06
C ARG A 499 -41.01 -13.48 -13.09
N ALA A 500 -40.14 -13.94 -12.20
CA ALA A 500 -38.84 -13.32 -11.97
C ALA A 500 -37.95 -13.30 -13.24
N TRP A 501 -37.91 -14.40 -13.99
CA TRP A 501 -37.15 -14.49 -15.24
C TRP A 501 -37.76 -13.67 -16.39
N GLU A 502 -39.09 -13.55 -16.47
CA GLU A 502 -39.77 -12.67 -17.44
C GLU A 502 -39.43 -11.19 -17.19
N LEU A 503 -39.44 -10.79 -15.91
CA LEU A 503 -39.05 -9.44 -15.47
C LEU A 503 -37.57 -9.16 -15.70
N PHE A 504 -36.70 -10.13 -15.45
CA PHE A 504 -35.26 -10.03 -15.74
C PHE A 504 -34.99 -9.80 -17.22
N TRP A 505 -35.63 -10.58 -18.11
CA TRP A 505 -35.44 -10.38 -19.56
C TRP A 505 -36.03 -9.05 -20.03
N SER A 506 -37.22 -8.67 -19.55
CA SER A 506 -37.85 -7.38 -19.91
C SER A 506 -36.98 -6.18 -19.48
N THR A 507 -36.45 -6.20 -18.25
CA THR A 507 -35.54 -5.15 -17.75
C THR A 507 -34.20 -5.15 -18.50
N SER A 508 -33.67 -6.32 -18.84
CA SER A 508 -32.41 -6.45 -19.59
C SER A 508 -32.52 -5.95 -21.03
N THR A 509 -33.65 -6.21 -21.71
CA THR A 509 -33.92 -5.64 -23.04
C THR A 509 -34.04 -4.12 -22.97
N LEU A 510 -34.72 -3.58 -21.96
CA LEU A 510 -34.83 -2.13 -21.77
C LEU A 510 -33.45 -1.50 -21.47
N ARG A 511 -32.61 -2.12 -20.64
CA ARG A 511 -31.21 -1.69 -20.40
C ARG A 511 -30.41 -1.65 -21.69
N LEU A 512 -30.53 -2.66 -22.55
CA LEU A 512 -29.85 -2.69 -23.84
C LEU A 512 -30.29 -1.53 -24.74
N LEU A 513 -31.59 -1.24 -24.81
CA LEU A 513 -32.11 -0.12 -25.60
C LEU A 513 -31.62 1.23 -25.05
N LEU A 514 -31.62 1.40 -23.73
CA LEU A 514 -31.12 2.61 -23.06
C LEU A 514 -29.61 2.77 -23.23
N PHE A 515 -28.84 1.68 -23.18
CA PHE A 515 -27.41 1.65 -23.46
C PHE A 515 -27.10 2.08 -24.90
N LEU A 516 -27.83 1.56 -25.88
CA LEU A 516 -27.66 1.97 -27.28
C LEU A 516 -28.09 3.44 -27.48
N GLY A 517 -29.13 3.90 -26.78
CA GLY A 517 -29.60 5.29 -26.83
C GLY A 517 -28.67 6.28 -26.12
N ALA A 518 -27.98 5.88 -25.05
CA ALA A 518 -27.04 6.72 -24.32
C ALA A 518 -25.66 6.82 -25.01
N PHE A 519 -25.31 5.88 -25.91
CA PHE A 519 -24.06 5.93 -26.66
C PHE A 519 -23.89 7.18 -27.55
N PRO A 520 -24.87 7.59 -28.39
CA PRO A 520 -24.75 8.84 -29.16
C PRO A 520 -24.76 10.08 -28.26
N LEU A 521 -25.41 10.04 -27.09
CA LEU A 521 -25.36 11.13 -26.12
C LEU A 521 -23.94 11.27 -25.52
N LEU A 522 -23.28 10.16 -25.22
CA LEU A 522 -21.87 10.16 -24.79
C LEU A 522 -20.96 10.67 -25.92
N GLY A 523 -21.15 10.20 -27.15
CA GLY A 523 -20.39 10.66 -28.31
C GLY A 523 -20.54 12.17 -28.54
N GLY A 524 -21.77 12.69 -28.47
CA GLY A 524 -22.05 14.12 -28.57
C GLY A 524 -21.44 14.92 -27.43
N PHE A 525 -21.50 14.42 -26.19
CA PHE A 525 -20.86 15.05 -25.04
C PHE A 525 -19.33 15.13 -25.20
N LEU A 526 -18.68 14.03 -25.59
CA LEU A 526 -17.24 14.00 -25.79
C LEU A 526 -16.80 14.88 -26.96
N ALA A 527 -17.56 14.89 -28.06
CA ALA A 527 -17.30 15.76 -29.20
C ALA A 527 -17.41 17.25 -28.82
N ALA A 528 -18.47 17.62 -28.09
CA ALA A 528 -18.66 18.97 -27.57
C ALA A 528 -17.56 19.37 -26.58
N TRP A 529 -17.03 18.43 -25.81
CA TRP A 529 -15.92 18.69 -24.90
C TRP A 529 -14.60 18.88 -25.64
N GLN A 530 -14.35 18.11 -26.70
CA GLN A 530 -13.16 18.26 -27.55
C GLN A 530 -13.16 19.51 -28.42
N SER A 531 -14.31 20.13 -28.67
CA SER A 531 -14.37 21.40 -29.39
C SER A 531 -14.03 22.62 -28.53
N LEU A 532 -13.79 22.45 -27.23
CA LEU A 532 -13.36 23.52 -26.33
C LEU A 532 -11.83 23.69 -26.36
N GLU A 533 -11.34 24.88 -25.99
CA GLU A 533 -9.91 25.25 -26.00
C GLU A 533 -8.99 24.34 -25.16
N ALA A 534 -9.54 23.55 -24.23
CA ALA A 534 -8.79 22.61 -23.38
C ALA A 534 -9.34 21.18 -23.54
N PRO A 535 -8.92 20.45 -24.58
CA PRO A 535 -9.42 19.11 -24.85
C PRO A 535 -8.95 18.09 -23.80
N LEU A 536 -9.77 17.06 -23.58
CA LEU A 536 -9.39 15.88 -22.81
C LEU A 536 -8.22 15.16 -23.50
N ALA A 537 -7.28 14.67 -22.68
CA ALA A 537 -6.21 13.80 -23.14
C ALA A 537 -6.79 12.57 -23.87
N ARG A 538 -6.12 12.13 -24.94
CA ARG A 538 -6.53 10.97 -25.75
C ARG A 538 -6.77 9.73 -24.89
N GLU A 539 -5.94 9.51 -23.89
CA GLU A 539 -6.06 8.40 -22.93
C GLU A 539 -7.37 8.47 -22.12
N THR A 540 -7.80 9.66 -21.70
CA THR A 540 -9.04 9.88 -20.94
C THR A 540 -10.26 9.57 -21.79
N VAL A 541 -10.26 9.97 -23.06
CA VAL A 541 -11.33 9.67 -24.02
C VAL A 541 -11.46 8.16 -24.23
N TRP A 542 -10.34 7.48 -24.54
CA TRP A 542 -10.35 6.03 -24.72
C TRP A 542 -10.73 5.26 -23.45
N ALA A 543 -10.25 5.70 -22.29
CA ALA A 543 -10.66 5.11 -21.02
C ALA A 543 -12.18 5.26 -20.80
N THR A 544 -12.75 6.42 -21.11
CA THR A 544 -14.21 6.67 -20.98
C THR A 544 -15.01 5.76 -21.91
N VAL A 545 -14.60 5.64 -23.18
CA VAL A 545 -15.26 4.77 -24.16
C VAL A 545 -15.18 3.31 -23.75
N LEU A 546 -14.01 2.83 -23.31
CA LEU A 546 -13.83 1.44 -22.86
C LEU A 546 -14.62 1.13 -21.59
N LEU A 547 -14.66 2.05 -20.62
CA LEU A 547 -15.51 1.93 -19.43
C LEU A 547 -17.00 1.84 -19.82
N TYR A 548 -17.43 2.66 -20.78
CA TYR A 548 -18.79 2.62 -21.30
C TYR A 548 -19.09 1.29 -22.02
N LEU A 549 -18.20 0.79 -22.88
CA LEU A 549 -18.38 -0.52 -23.52
C LEU A 549 -18.45 -1.66 -22.48
N GLY A 550 -17.68 -1.56 -21.40
CA GLY A 550 -17.74 -2.48 -20.26
C GLY A 550 -19.07 -2.45 -19.50
N LEU A 551 -19.90 -1.41 -19.69
CA LEU A 551 -21.19 -1.28 -19.02
C LEU A 551 -22.17 -2.36 -19.44
N LEU A 552 -22.12 -2.83 -20.68
CA LEU A 552 -23.08 -3.81 -21.19
C LEU A 552 -23.11 -5.11 -20.35
N PRO A 553 -21.99 -5.84 -20.16
CA PRO A 553 -21.97 -7.00 -19.28
C PRO A 553 -22.23 -6.63 -17.81
N GLY A 554 -21.78 -5.44 -17.37
CA GLY A 554 -22.02 -4.96 -16.00
C GLY A 554 -23.50 -4.75 -15.68
N SER A 555 -24.25 -4.17 -16.62
CA SER A 555 -25.69 -3.90 -16.50
C SER A 555 -26.52 -5.18 -16.38
N LEU A 556 -26.15 -6.23 -17.14
CA LEU A 556 -26.74 -7.56 -17.00
C LEU A 556 -26.40 -8.20 -15.66
N ALA A 557 -25.16 -8.04 -15.18
CA ALA A 557 -24.74 -8.51 -13.87
C ALA A 557 -25.53 -7.81 -12.73
N TYR A 558 -25.77 -6.49 -12.82
CA TYR A 558 -26.65 -5.77 -11.89
C TYR A 558 -28.08 -6.33 -11.90
N GLY A 559 -28.61 -6.68 -13.08
CA GLY A 559 -29.88 -7.38 -13.22
C GLY A 559 -29.95 -8.71 -12.49
N LEU A 560 -28.94 -9.56 -12.64
CA LEU A 560 -28.87 -10.84 -11.94
C LEU A 560 -28.72 -10.64 -10.43
N ALA A 561 -27.90 -9.68 -10.00
CA ALA A 561 -27.77 -9.34 -8.58
C ALA A 561 -29.12 -8.88 -7.99
N ALA A 562 -29.88 -8.06 -8.70
CA ALA A 562 -31.23 -7.64 -8.31
C ALA A 562 -32.21 -8.83 -8.24
N LEU A 563 -32.10 -9.81 -9.14
CA LEU A 563 -32.89 -11.03 -9.14
C LEU A 563 -32.67 -11.86 -7.86
N PHE A 564 -31.41 -12.01 -7.44
CA PHE A 564 -31.06 -12.66 -6.16
C PHE A 564 -31.63 -11.89 -4.96
N ARG A 565 -31.47 -10.56 -4.93
CA ARG A 565 -32.01 -9.71 -3.85
C ARG A 565 -33.53 -9.78 -3.76
N GLY A 566 -34.24 -9.87 -4.89
CA GLY A 566 -35.69 -10.06 -4.93
C GLY A 566 -36.17 -11.39 -4.33
N HIS A 567 -35.31 -12.41 -4.33
CA HIS A 567 -35.54 -13.70 -3.65
C HIS A 567 -35.00 -13.72 -2.20
N GLU A 568 -34.66 -12.57 -1.63
CA GLU A 568 -34.09 -12.43 -0.28
C GLU A 568 -32.73 -13.15 -0.09
N LYS A 569 -32.07 -13.51 -1.18
CA LYS A 569 -30.75 -14.19 -1.20
C LYS A 569 -29.62 -13.17 -1.35
N HIS A 570 -29.48 -12.26 -0.38
CA HIS A 570 -28.53 -11.13 -0.40
C HIS A 570 -27.05 -11.55 -0.32
N GLU A 571 -26.80 -12.75 0.20
CA GLU A 571 -25.47 -13.31 0.45
C GLU A 571 -24.71 -13.65 -0.83
N TYR A 572 -25.41 -14.08 -1.90
CA TYR A 572 -24.76 -14.46 -3.16
C TYR A 572 -24.20 -13.24 -3.90
N PRO A 573 -24.96 -12.15 -4.16
CA PRO A 573 -24.39 -10.95 -4.77
C PRO A 573 -23.26 -10.34 -3.96
N ALA A 574 -23.33 -10.37 -2.62
CA ALA A 574 -22.26 -9.86 -1.76
C ALA A 574 -20.97 -10.70 -1.86
N ALA A 575 -21.10 -12.04 -1.90
CA ALA A 575 -19.96 -12.93 -2.11
C ALA A 575 -19.34 -12.74 -3.51
N VAL A 576 -20.18 -12.64 -4.55
CA VAL A 576 -19.68 -12.39 -5.92
C VAL A 576 -19.00 -11.02 -6.02
N GLN A 577 -19.55 -9.98 -5.39
CA GLN A 577 -18.89 -8.66 -5.34
C GLN A 577 -17.47 -8.76 -4.76
N THR A 578 -17.24 -9.63 -3.77
CA THR A 578 -15.91 -9.87 -3.21
C THR A 578 -14.97 -10.52 -4.22
N VAL A 579 -15.45 -11.53 -4.94
CA VAL A 579 -14.70 -12.17 -6.04
C VAL A 579 -14.40 -11.16 -7.16
N THR A 580 -15.40 -10.35 -7.55
CA THR A 580 -15.25 -9.27 -8.53
C THR A 580 -14.21 -8.26 -8.11
N THR A 581 -14.20 -7.83 -6.84
CA THR A 581 -13.18 -6.91 -6.32
C THR A 581 -11.79 -7.51 -6.41
N ILE A 582 -11.61 -8.80 -6.08
CA ILE A 582 -10.32 -9.49 -6.19
C ILE A 582 -9.86 -9.57 -7.66
N ILE A 583 -10.75 -9.94 -8.58
CA ILE A 583 -10.46 -9.99 -10.03
C ILE A 583 -10.09 -8.60 -10.54
N LYS A 584 -10.91 -7.59 -10.23
CA LYS A 584 -10.71 -6.18 -10.61
C LYS A 584 -9.32 -5.69 -10.20
N VAL A 585 -8.97 -5.96 -8.94
CA VAL A 585 -7.73 -5.50 -8.33
C VAL A 585 -6.55 -6.25 -8.94
N THR A 586 -6.63 -7.57 -9.08
CA THR A 586 -5.57 -8.39 -9.67
C THR A 586 -5.29 -7.96 -11.11
N LEU A 587 -6.32 -7.87 -11.96
CA LEU A 587 -6.19 -7.41 -13.34
C LEU A 587 -5.71 -5.96 -13.40
N GLY A 588 -6.25 -5.10 -12.53
CA GLY A 588 -5.87 -3.69 -12.46
C GLY A 588 -4.39 -3.51 -12.14
N VAL A 589 -3.83 -4.31 -11.22
CA VAL A 589 -2.40 -4.22 -10.93
C VAL A 589 -1.55 -4.81 -12.05
N LEU A 590 -1.92 -5.96 -12.64
CA LEU A 590 -1.20 -6.53 -13.78
C LEU A 590 -1.06 -5.51 -14.92
N VAL A 591 -2.15 -4.80 -15.22
CA VAL A 591 -2.20 -3.74 -16.21
C VAL A 591 -1.28 -2.56 -15.86
N LEU A 592 -1.32 -2.10 -14.60
CA LEU A 592 -0.53 -0.96 -14.15
C LEU A 592 0.97 -1.28 -14.14
N VAL A 593 1.34 -2.47 -13.67
CA VAL A 593 2.73 -2.96 -13.69
C VAL A 593 3.21 -3.17 -15.13
N GLY A 594 2.33 -3.62 -16.02
CA GLY A 594 2.61 -3.75 -17.45
C GLY A 594 2.70 -2.41 -18.22
N GLY A 595 2.54 -1.26 -17.56
CA GLY A 595 2.69 0.05 -18.19
C GLY A 595 1.54 0.46 -19.12
N LEU A 596 0.41 -0.27 -19.12
CA LEU A 596 -0.75 0.01 -19.98
C LEU A 596 -1.60 1.21 -19.52
N GLY A 597 -1.22 1.83 -18.38
CA GLY A 597 -1.81 3.07 -17.87
C GLY A 597 -3.31 3.00 -17.61
N ILE A 598 -3.99 4.14 -17.75
CA ILE A 598 -5.43 4.28 -17.48
C ILE A 598 -6.32 3.60 -18.52
N VAL A 599 -5.84 3.48 -19.77
CA VAL A 599 -6.58 2.82 -20.86
C VAL A 599 -6.65 1.33 -20.61
N GLY A 600 -5.53 0.72 -20.19
CA GLY A 600 -5.52 -0.67 -19.77
C GLY A 600 -6.41 -0.91 -18.54
N LEU A 601 -6.50 0.04 -17.59
CA LEU A 601 -7.41 -0.10 -16.44
C LEU A 601 -8.87 -0.15 -16.89
N ALA A 602 -9.24 0.67 -17.88
CA ALA A 602 -10.56 0.62 -18.49
C ALA A 602 -10.80 -0.73 -19.20
N GLY A 603 -9.80 -1.26 -19.94
CA GLY A 603 -9.88 -2.59 -20.56
C GLY A 603 -10.04 -3.73 -19.53
N ALA A 604 -9.30 -3.69 -18.42
CA ALA A 604 -9.45 -4.66 -17.33
C ALA A 604 -10.85 -4.65 -16.70
N SER A 605 -11.53 -3.51 -16.72
CA SER A 605 -12.91 -3.39 -16.20
C SER A 605 -13.90 -4.21 -17.04
N ILE A 606 -13.70 -4.28 -18.36
CA ILE A 606 -14.53 -5.08 -19.28
C ILE A 606 -14.40 -6.57 -18.91
N VAL A 607 -13.16 -7.07 -18.80
CA VAL A 607 -12.89 -8.47 -18.41
C VAL A 607 -13.51 -8.78 -17.05
N THR A 608 -13.34 -7.88 -16.08
CA THR A 608 -13.93 -7.99 -14.74
C THR A 608 -15.46 -8.11 -14.80
N ASN A 609 -16.13 -7.30 -15.62
CA ASN A 609 -17.58 -7.31 -15.76
C ASN A 609 -18.08 -8.60 -16.43
N PHE A 610 -17.37 -9.13 -17.43
CA PHE A 610 -17.68 -10.44 -18.02
C PHE A 610 -17.51 -11.58 -17.02
N CYS A 611 -16.43 -11.61 -16.25
CA CYS A 611 -16.25 -12.60 -15.19
C CYS A 611 -17.39 -12.53 -14.16
N THR A 612 -17.76 -11.33 -13.74
CA THR A 612 -18.85 -11.09 -12.78
C THR A 612 -20.19 -11.59 -13.31
N LEU A 613 -20.51 -11.26 -14.57
CA LEU A 613 -21.71 -11.74 -15.26
C LEU A 613 -21.73 -13.26 -15.33
N GLY A 614 -20.62 -13.89 -15.75
CA GLY A 614 -20.50 -15.34 -15.86
C GLY A 614 -20.73 -16.05 -14.52
N VAL A 615 -20.09 -15.58 -13.45
CA VAL A 615 -20.26 -16.14 -12.10
C VAL A 615 -21.70 -15.98 -11.60
N LEU A 616 -22.30 -14.80 -11.74
CA LEU A 616 -23.69 -14.58 -11.33
C LEU A 616 -24.67 -15.40 -12.16
N ALA A 617 -24.45 -15.54 -13.47
CA ALA A 617 -25.32 -16.30 -14.35
C ALA A 617 -25.31 -17.80 -14.00
N VAL A 618 -24.12 -18.36 -13.76
CA VAL A 618 -23.95 -19.77 -13.33
C VAL A 618 -24.63 -20.00 -11.98
N LEU A 619 -24.43 -19.09 -11.02
CA LEU A 619 -25.08 -19.20 -9.71
C LEU A 619 -26.60 -19.05 -9.83
N ALA A 620 -27.09 -18.10 -10.64
CA ALA A 620 -28.51 -17.87 -10.84
C ALA A 620 -29.19 -19.12 -11.40
N TYR A 621 -28.56 -19.76 -12.39
CA TYR A 621 -29.06 -21.00 -12.99
C TYR A 621 -29.11 -22.18 -12.00
N ARG A 622 -28.16 -22.25 -11.05
CA ARG A 622 -28.09 -23.35 -10.06
C ARG A 622 -28.97 -23.15 -8.83
N VAL A 623 -29.18 -21.90 -8.41
CA VAL A 623 -29.73 -21.57 -7.08
C VAL A 623 -31.16 -21.03 -7.15
N LEU A 624 -31.56 -20.44 -8.27
CA LEU A 624 -32.90 -19.90 -8.45
C LEU A 624 -33.83 -20.92 -9.13
N PRO A 625 -35.15 -20.86 -8.89
CA PRO A 625 -36.12 -21.73 -9.55
C PRO A 625 -35.98 -21.69 -11.08
N ALA A 626 -36.30 -22.83 -11.71
CA ALA A 626 -36.03 -23.12 -13.11
C ALA A 626 -36.28 -21.92 -14.02
N ALA A 627 -35.25 -21.55 -14.79
CA ALA A 627 -35.31 -20.46 -15.74
C ALA A 627 -36.41 -20.73 -16.78
N GLY A 628 -37.49 -19.96 -16.71
CA GLY A 628 -38.49 -19.94 -17.76
C GLY A 628 -37.83 -19.53 -19.09
N LYS A 629 -38.34 -20.06 -20.21
CA LYS A 629 -37.89 -19.62 -21.55
C LYS A 629 -38.01 -18.09 -21.65
N PRO A 630 -37.12 -17.39 -22.37
CA PRO A 630 -37.25 -15.95 -22.59
C PRO A 630 -38.54 -15.67 -23.39
N VAL A 631 -39.64 -15.40 -22.69
CA VAL A 631 -40.91 -15.02 -23.30
C VAL A 631 -40.89 -13.52 -23.55
N MET A 632 -40.38 -13.12 -24.72
CA MET A 632 -40.36 -11.73 -25.18
C MET A 632 -41.75 -11.30 -25.66
N ARG A 633 -42.71 -11.14 -24.73
CA ARG A 633 -44.00 -10.54 -25.04
C ARG A 633 -43.88 -9.01 -24.95
N ASN A 634 -43.16 -8.45 -25.92
CA ASN A 634 -42.84 -7.02 -26.03
C ASN A 634 -44.11 -6.20 -26.27
N LYS A 635 -44.69 -5.65 -25.20
CA LYS A 635 -45.68 -4.58 -25.30
C LYS A 635 -44.98 -3.28 -24.90
N ILE A 636 -44.85 -2.32 -25.82
CA ILE A 636 -44.32 -0.96 -25.58
C ILE A 636 -44.92 -0.32 -24.32
N SER A 637 -46.18 -0.62 -24.02
CA SER A 637 -46.87 -0.22 -22.79
C SER A 637 -46.12 -0.63 -21.51
N ARG A 638 -45.50 -1.82 -21.45
CA ARG A 638 -44.71 -2.27 -20.28
C ARG A 638 -43.44 -1.44 -20.11
N TYR A 639 -42.69 -1.17 -21.19
CA TYR A 639 -41.50 -0.33 -21.12
C TYR A 639 -41.83 1.10 -20.68
N ARG A 640 -42.92 1.66 -21.17
CA ARG A 640 -43.40 2.98 -20.71
C ARG A 640 -43.74 2.98 -19.23
N ALA A 641 -44.41 1.93 -18.73
CA ALA A 641 -44.70 1.81 -17.29
C ALA A 641 -43.42 1.71 -16.46
N MET A 642 -42.46 0.87 -16.87
CA MET A 642 -41.17 0.70 -16.19
C MET A 642 -40.38 2.01 -16.12
N LEU A 643 -40.34 2.77 -17.22
CA LEU A 643 -39.70 4.09 -17.26
C LEU A 643 -40.46 5.11 -16.40
N ALA A 644 -41.80 5.12 -16.45
CA ALA A 644 -42.63 6.03 -15.66
C ALA A 644 -42.52 5.79 -14.15
N GLU A 645 -42.23 4.56 -13.72
CA GLU A 645 -41.99 4.25 -12.32
C GLU A 645 -40.54 4.49 -11.88
N SER A 646 -39.57 4.31 -12.78
CA SER A 646 -38.13 4.35 -12.44
C SER A 646 -37.48 5.73 -12.64
N TRP A 647 -38.08 6.64 -13.43
CA TRP A 647 -37.48 7.96 -13.70
C TRP A 647 -37.19 8.81 -12.45
N PRO A 648 -38.00 8.82 -11.37
CA PRO A 648 -37.68 9.63 -10.19
C PRO A 648 -36.44 9.10 -9.48
N LEU A 649 -36.26 7.77 -9.47
CA LEU A 649 -35.11 7.12 -8.88
C LEU A 649 -33.85 7.38 -9.72
N MET A 650 -33.95 7.22 -11.05
CA MET A 650 -32.84 7.54 -11.97
C MET A 650 -32.36 8.97 -11.75
N PHE A 651 -33.27 9.94 -11.73
CA PHE A 651 -32.88 11.34 -11.60
C PHE A 651 -32.33 11.65 -10.20
N SER A 652 -32.85 11.01 -9.15
CA SER A 652 -32.28 11.11 -7.80
C SER A 652 -30.85 10.59 -7.75
N LEU A 653 -30.57 9.42 -8.36
CA LEU A 653 -29.21 8.87 -8.45
C LEU A 653 -28.30 9.79 -9.28
N LEU A 654 -28.81 10.33 -10.39
CA LEU A 654 -28.08 11.24 -11.25
C LEU A 654 -27.70 12.53 -10.52
N LEU A 655 -28.63 13.17 -9.80
CA LEU A 655 -28.35 14.37 -8.99
C LEU A 655 -27.32 14.11 -7.88
N GLN A 656 -27.37 12.92 -7.27
CA GLN A 656 -26.40 12.50 -6.27
C GLN A 656 -24.99 12.33 -6.87
N ALA A 657 -24.88 11.78 -8.08
CA ALA A 657 -23.60 11.61 -8.79
C ALA A 657 -23.07 12.90 -9.43
N LEU A 658 -23.97 13.77 -9.90
CA LEU A 658 -23.62 15.07 -10.49
C LEU A 658 -22.97 15.99 -9.47
N PHE A 659 -23.45 16.03 -8.22
CA PHE A 659 -22.90 16.94 -7.21
C PHE A 659 -21.37 16.81 -7.04
N PRO A 660 -20.80 15.65 -6.67
CA PRO A 660 -19.36 15.50 -6.58
C PRO A 660 -18.67 15.41 -7.94
N GLY A 661 -19.35 14.89 -8.98
CA GLY A 661 -18.77 14.71 -10.31
C GLY A 661 -18.53 16.03 -11.05
N VAL A 662 -19.44 17.00 -10.91
CA VAL A 662 -19.34 18.32 -11.53
C VAL A 662 -18.10 19.07 -11.03
N ASN A 663 -17.78 18.96 -9.74
CA ASN A 663 -16.54 19.53 -9.19
C ASN A 663 -15.32 18.99 -9.94
N VAL A 664 -15.27 17.69 -10.21
CA VAL A 664 -14.15 17.05 -10.91
C VAL A 664 -14.04 17.55 -12.34
N LEU A 665 -15.14 17.57 -13.10
CA LEU A 665 -15.10 18.02 -14.50
C LEU A 665 -14.77 19.51 -14.65
N LEU A 666 -15.36 20.37 -13.82
CA LEU A 666 -15.08 21.80 -13.87
C LEU A 666 -13.64 22.10 -13.41
N LEU A 667 -13.13 21.38 -12.41
CA LEU A 667 -11.74 21.50 -11.99
C LEU A 667 -10.77 21.03 -13.08
N GLN A 668 -11.09 19.92 -13.77
CA GLN A 668 -10.31 19.44 -14.92
C GLN A 668 -10.21 20.51 -16.00
N ARG A 669 -11.34 21.12 -16.37
CA ARG A 669 -11.41 22.13 -17.43
C ARG A 669 -10.72 23.44 -17.07
N LEU A 670 -10.78 23.86 -15.80
CA LEU A 670 -10.30 25.17 -15.35
C LEU A 670 -8.85 25.15 -14.84
N GLN A 671 -8.35 23.99 -14.39
CA GLN A 671 -7.07 23.89 -13.67
C GLN A 671 -6.20 22.70 -14.12
N GLY A 672 -6.73 21.79 -14.95
CA GLY A 672 -5.99 20.65 -15.50
C GLY A 672 -6.01 19.37 -14.66
N ASP A 673 -5.43 18.31 -15.21
CA ASP A 673 -5.55 16.93 -14.69
C ASP A 673 -4.84 16.72 -13.33
N ALA A 674 -3.68 17.36 -13.10
CA ALA A 674 -2.92 17.18 -11.86
C ALA A 674 -3.71 17.64 -10.63
N VAL A 675 -4.40 18.78 -10.75
CA VAL A 675 -5.22 19.37 -9.69
C VAL A 675 -6.42 18.48 -9.35
N VAL A 676 -7.02 17.86 -10.37
CA VAL A 676 -8.05 16.83 -10.17
C VAL A 676 -7.49 15.64 -9.42
N GLY A 677 -6.25 15.23 -9.72
CA GLY A 677 -5.55 14.17 -9.00
C GLY A 677 -5.41 14.44 -7.50
N TRP A 678 -5.02 15.66 -7.12
CA TRP A 678 -4.92 16.07 -5.71
C TRP A 678 -6.29 16.11 -5.02
N TYR A 679 -7.30 16.66 -5.70
CA TYR A 679 -8.67 16.72 -5.18
C TYR A 679 -9.27 15.31 -5.00
N ASP A 680 -9.08 14.41 -5.97
CA ASP A 680 -9.57 13.05 -5.91
C ASP A 680 -8.89 12.22 -4.82
N ALA A 681 -7.58 12.41 -4.58
CA ALA A 681 -6.85 11.79 -3.48
C ALA A 681 -7.45 12.15 -2.11
N ALA A 682 -7.84 13.42 -1.92
CA ALA A 682 -8.56 13.87 -0.74
C ALA A 682 -9.98 13.30 -0.66
N ARG A 683 -10.72 13.33 -1.77
CA ARG A 683 -12.12 12.86 -1.85
C ARG A 683 -12.26 11.40 -1.44
N LYS A 684 -11.34 10.52 -1.85
CA LYS A 684 -11.37 9.09 -1.51
C LYS A 684 -11.44 8.84 0.00
N TRP A 685 -10.76 9.67 0.81
CA TRP A 685 -10.84 9.59 2.27
C TRP A 685 -12.23 9.99 2.79
N VAL A 686 -12.79 11.09 2.28
CA VAL A 686 -14.14 11.54 2.66
C VAL A 686 -15.18 10.47 2.29
N ASP A 687 -15.08 9.89 1.09
CA ASP A 687 -15.97 8.83 0.63
C ASP A 687 -15.84 7.56 1.49
N ALA A 688 -14.64 7.25 1.99
CA ALA A 688 -14.44 6.11 2.90
C ALA A 688 -15.10 6.34 4.27
N LEU A 689 -15.10 7.58 4.78
CA LEU A 689 -15.74 7.93 6.05
C LEU A 689 -17.27 7.85 5.99
N ASN A 690 -17.87 7.99 4.81
CA ASN A 690 -19.33 7.89 4.60
C ASN A 690 -19.91 6.48 4.85
N ILE A 691 -19.07 5.48 5.11
CA ILE A 691 -19.52 4.16 5.57
C ILE A 691 -20.16 4.23 6.97
N ILE A 692 -19.70 5.13 7.83
CA ILE A 692 -20.18 5.31 9.21
C ILE A 692 -21.65 5.73 9.24
N PRO A 693 -22.07 6.85 8.62
CA PRO A 693 -23.48 7.25 8.62
C PRO A 693 -24.36 6.24 7.88
N SER A 694 -23.82 5.53 6.88
CA SER A 694 -24.58 4.53 6.13
C SER A 694 -25.03 3.38 7.03
N PHE A 695 -24.14 2.82 7.86
CA PHE A 695 -24.51 1.76 8.81
C PHE A 695 -25.45 2.25 9.89
N PHE A 696 -25.21 3.45 10.41
CA PHE A 696 -26.09 4.05 11.39
C PHE A 696 -27.51 4.23 10.83
N THR A 697 -27.61 4.73 9.59
CA THR A 697 -28.89 4.95 8.92
C THR A 697 -29.64 3.64 8.65
N ILE A 698 -28.95 2.58 8.22
CA ILE A 698 -29.57 1.25 8.03
C ILE A 698 -30.18 0.73 9.33
N ALA A 699 -29.52 0.96 10.47
CA ALA A 699 -30.03 0.54 11.78
C ALA A 699 -31.23 1.39 12.26
N VAL A 700 -31.19 2.71 12.01
CA VAL A 700 -32.21 3.65 12.50
C VAL A 700 -33.44 3.72 11.59
N PHE A 701 -33.28 3.49 10.28
CA PHE A 701 -34.33 3.67 9.28
C PHE A 701 -35.62 2.88 9.57
N PRO A 702 -35.58 1.55 9.89
CA PRO A 702 -36.81 0.79 10.15
C PRO A 702 -37.60 1.33 11.34
N VAL A 703 -36.92 1.85 12.36
CA VAL A 703 -37.53 2.45 13.54
C VAL A 703 -38.24 3.74 13.16
N VAL A 704 -37.58 4.62 12.41
CA VAL A 704 -38.16 5.89 11.97
C VAL A 704 -39.34 5.67 11.01
N ALA A 705 -39.24 4.70 10.09
CA ALA A 705 -40.31 4.39 9.14
C ALA A 705 -41.59 3.88 9.85
N ARG A 706 -41.45 3.12 10.94
CA ARG A 706 -42.58 2.67 11.75
C ARG A 706 -43.20 3.81 12.54
N LEU A 707 -42.37 4.59 13.26
CA LEU A 707 -42.82 5.73 14.04
C LEU A 707 -43.49 6.81 13.18
N ALA A 708 -43.09 6.96 11.91
CA ALA A 708 -43.67 7.93 10.98
C ALA A 708 -45.15 7.72 10.67
N VAL A 709 -45.66 6.50 10.86
CA VAL A 709 -47.09 6.17 10.68
C VAL A 709 -47.88 6.38 11.99
N GLU A 710 -47.23 6.16 13.13
CA GLU A 710 -47.88 6.06 14.45
C GLU A 710 -47.84 7.37 15.25
N ASP A 711 -46.70 8.06 15.31
CA ASP A 711 -46.50 9.24 16.18
C ASP A 711 -45.38 10.18 15.67
N ARG A 712 -45.78 11.41 15.28
CA ARG A 712 -44.86 12.45 14.80
C ARG A 712 -43.93 13.00 15.90
N GLU A 713 -44.37 13.04 17.15
CA GLU A 713 -43.53 13.46 18.29
C GLU A 713 -42.42 12.43 18.54
N ALA A 714 -42.75 11.13 18.48
CA ALA A 714 -41.78 10.06 18.60
C ALA A 714 -40.72 10.10 17.47
N VAL A 715 -41.14 10.37 16.23
CA VAL A 715 -40.21 10.60 15.11
C VAL A 715 -39.27 11.77 15.38
N ARG A 716 -39.81 12.89 15.88
CA ARG A 716 -39.01 14.07 16.23
C ARG A 716 -37.95 13.72 17.27
N ALA A 717 -38.32 13.01 18.33
CA ALA A 717 -37.42 12.63 19.41
C ALA A 717 -36.33 11.66 18.92
N ALA A 718 -36.71 10.64 18.14
CA ALA A 718 -35.78 9.68 17.57
C ALA A 718 -34.80 10.35 16.59
N TYR A 719 -35.29 11.22 15.72
CA TYR A 719 -34.47 11.98 14.78
C TYR A 719 -33.51 12.93 15.50
N ARG A 720 -33.98 13.65 16.53
CA ARG A 720 -33.14 14.53 17.36
C ARG A 720 -31.99 13.76 18.00
N LEU A 721 -32.26 12.62 18.64
CA LEU A 721 -31.21 11.80 19.23
C LEU A 721 -30.23 11.29 18.17
N SER A 722 -30.76 10.84 17.02
CA SER A 722 -29.97 10.26 15.94
C SER A 722 -28.99 11.26 15.30
N VAL A 723 -29.45 12.46 14.97
CA VAL A 723 -28.60 13.55 14.46
C VAL A 723 -27.55 13.96 15.50
N LYS A 724 -27.94 14.02 16.77
CA LYS A 724 -27.02 14.39 17.86
C LYS A 724 -25.90 13.38 18.05
N VAL A 725 -26.19 12.09 17.94
CA VAL A 725 -25.18 11.02 17.98
C VAL A 725 -24.27 11.09 16.75
N LEU A 726 -24.83 11.27 15.55
CA LEU A 726 -24.02 11.40 14.32
C LEU A 726 -23.05 12.58 14.40
N LEU A 727 -23.53 13.76 14.81
CA LEU A 727 -22.67 14.93 14.98
C LEU A 727 -21.66 14.75 16.10
N ALA A 728 -22.03 14.06 17.18
CA ALA A 728 -21.09 13.74 18.26
C ALA A 728 -19.89 12.93 17.75
N VAL A 729 -20.06 12.10 16.73
CA VAL A 729 -18.97 11.35 16.06
C VAL A 729 -18.33 12.16 14.93
N ALA A 730 -19.10 12.95 14.18
CA ALA A 730 -18.60 13.68 13.02
C ALA A 730 -17.55 14.75 13.37
N PHE A 731 -17.73 15.49 14.48
CA PHE A 731 -16.76 16.49 14.95
C PHE A 731 -15.37 15.91 15.25
N PRO A 732 -15.22 14.89 16.12
CA PRO A 732 -13.90 14.32 16.39
C PRO A 732 -13.31 13.68 15.15
N THR A 733 -14.12 13.07 14.28
CA THR A 733 -13.63 12.56 12.98
C THR A 733 -13.05 13.69 12.12
N ALA A 734 -13.75 14.82 11.97
CA ALA A 734 -13.25 15.96 11.20
C ALA A 734 -11.94 16.52 11.77
N ILE A 735 -11.85 16.69 13.09
CA ILE A 735 -10.64 17.19 13.76
C ILE A 735 -9.46 16.24 13.56
N LEU A 736 -9.65 14.94 13.84
CA LEU A 736 -8.59 13.93 13.73
C LEU A 736 -8.08 13.80 12.30
N VAL A 737 -8.98 13.77 11.31
CA VAL A 737 -8.58 13.66 9.90
C VAL A 737 -7.91 14.94 9.40
N SER A 738 -8.36 16.13 9.83
CA SER A 738 -7.65 17.38 9.51
C SER A 738 -6.22 17.39 10.07
N LEU A 739 -6.02 16.91 11.30
CA LEU A 739 -4.67 16.75 11.88
C LEU A 739 -3.82 15.74 11.10
N LEU A 740 -4.40 14.58 10.80
CA LEU A 740 -3.72 13.47 10.15
C LEU A 740 -3.71 13.57 8.61
N ALA A 741 -4.17 14.67 8.01
CA ALA A 741 -4.33 14.74 6.57
C ALA A 741 -3.02 14.52 5.79
N THR A 742 -1.89 15.06 6.27
CA THR A 742 -0.58 14.86 5.65
C THR A 742 -0.13 13.40 5.68
N PRO A 743 -0.09 12.71 6.85
CA PRO A 743 0.25 11.29 6.87
C PRO A 743 -0.78 10.43 6.14
N LEU A 744 -2.09 10.72 6.22
CA LEU A 744 -3.12 9.94 5.52
C LEU A 744 -2.97 10.01 3.99
N VAL A 745 -2.78 11.21 3.42
CA VAL A 745 -2.54 11.36 1.97
C VAL A 745 -1.17 10.80 1.58
N GLY A 746 -0.13 10.98 2.38
CA GLY A 746 1.18 10.38 2.12
C GLY A 746 1.17 8.85 2.12
N ILE A 747 0.43 8.24 3.05
CA ILE A 747 0.27 6.77 3.15
C ILE A 747 -0.58 6.24 2.01
N LEU A 748 -1.61 6.95 1.58
CA LEU A 748 -2.47 6.49 0.50
C LEU A 748 -1.84 6.75 -0.87
N SER A 749 -1.54 8.01 -1.18
CA SER A 749 -1.23 8.44 -2.55
C SER A 749 0.28 8.63 -2.79
N GLY A 750 1.09 8.77 -1.75
CA GLY A 750 2.53 8.99 -1.84
C GLY A 750 2.94 10.46 -1.77
N SER A 751 4.25 10.72 -1.75
CA SER A 751 4.82 12.07 -1.60
C SER A 751 4.46 13.01 -2.75
N ALA A 752 4.27 12.50 -3.97
CA ALA A 752 3.90 13.28 -5.15
C ALA A 752 2.54 14.01 -5.04
N PHE A 753 1.71 13.64 -4.07
CA PHE A 753 0.41 14.30 -3.82
C PHE A 753 0.48 15.33 -2.68
N LEU A 754 1.63 15.45 -2.00
CA LEU A 754 1.84 16.42 -0.92
C LEU A 754 2.52 17.68 -1.47
N PRO A 755 2.16 18.88 -0.96
CA PRO A 755 1.22 19.14 0.12
C PRO A 755 -0.25 19.26 -0.31
N HIS A 756 -0.54 19.45 -1.60
CA HIS A 756 -1.84 19.90 -2.09
C HIS A 756 -3.00 18.93 -1.79
N GLY A 757 -2.80 17.62 -1.95
CA GLY A 757 -3.81 16.62 -1.59
C GLY A 757 -4.13 16.62 -0.09
N ALA A 758 -3.14 16.87 0.76
CA ALA A 758 -3.37 16.99 2.20
C ALA A 758 -4.15 18.28 2.54
N VAL A 759 -3.85 19.40 1.90
CA VAL A 759 -4.61 20.65 2.07
C VAL A 759 -6.07 20.46 1.64
N ALA A 760 -6.31 19.80 0.51
CA ALA A 760 -7.65 19.47 0.05
C ALA A 760 -8.40 18.62 1.09
N LEU A 761 -7.77 17.56 1.63
CA LEU A 761 -8.39 16.70 2.66
C LEU A 761 -8.70 17.47 3.95
N ARG A 762 -7.78 18.33 4.41
CA ARG A 762 -7.98 19.17 5.61
C ARG A 762 -9.24 20.00 5.54
N LEU A 763 -9.56 20.51 4.35
CA LEU A 763 -10.76 21.32 4.10
C LEU A 763 -11.97 20.42 3.88
N MET A 764 -11.90 19.49 2.92
CA MET A 764 -13.04 18.67 2.49
C MET A 764 -13.65 17.83 3.61
N VAL A 765 -12.86 17.40 4.60
CA VAL A 765 -13.39 16.55 5.67
C VAL A 765 -14.48 17.25 6.50
N TRP A 766 -14.48 18.58 6.59
CA TRP A 766 -15.53 19.30 7.32
C TRP A 766 -16.92 19.17 6.68
N SER A 767 -17.00 18.71 5.42
CA SER A 767 -18.27 18.38 4.77
C SER A 767 -19.02 17.24 5.49
N VAL A 768 -18.32 16.35 6.22
CA VAL A 768 -18.96 15.23 6.93
C VAL A 768 -19.95 15.68 8.01
N LEU A 769 -19.76 16.87 8.59
CA LEU A 769 -20.68 17.42 9.59
C LEU A 769 -22.08 17.61 9.02
N PHE A 770 -22.17 18.11 7.80
CA PHE A 770 -23.44 18.34 7.10
C PHE A 770 -23.86 17.10 6.30
N GLY A 771 -22.91 16.41 5.66
CA GLY A 771 -23.18 15.23 4.84
C GLY A 771 -23.78 14.07 5.62
N TRP A 772 -23.29 13.79 6.84
CA TRP A 772 -23.84 12.71 7.67
C TRP A 772 -25.23 13.05 8.20
N PHE A 773 -25.45 14.33 8.51
CA PHE A 773 -26.77 14.87 8.81
C PHE A 773 -27.73 14.71 7.63
N ASN A 774 -27.29 15.11 6.43
CA ASN A 774 -28.08 15.01 5.19
C ASN A 774 -28.41 13.56 4.84
N SER A 775 -27.45 12.65 5.05
CA SER A 775 -27.63 11.22 4.83
C SER A 775 -28.84 10.71 5.62
N LEU A 776 -28.88 10.91 6.94
CA LEU A 776 -30.02 10.49 7.77
C LEU A 776 -31.31 11.20 7.36
N THR A 777 -31.27 12.53 7.21
CA THR A 777 -32.46 13.35 6.95
C THR A 777 -33.13 13.00 5.63
N ASN A 778 -32.34 12.67 4.61
CA ASN A 778 -32.84 12.22 3.32
C ASN A 778 -33.79 11.01 3.48
N TYR A 779 -33.37 9.98 4.23
CA TYR A 779 -34.20 8.80 4.46
C TYR A 779 -35.44 9.09 5.29
N VAL A 780 -35.35 9.98 6.29
CA VAL A 780 -36.51 10.38 7.09
C VAL A 780 -37.53 11.14 6.24
N LEU A 781 -37.09 12.06 5.38
CA LEU A 781 -37.99 12.78 4.47
C LEU A 781 -38.63 11.84 3.43
N ILE A 782 -37.90 10.84 2.95
CA ILE A 782 -38.46 9.79 2.08
C ILE A 782 -39.54 9.00 2.84
N ALA A 783 -39.29 8.62 4.10
CA ALA A 783 -40.29 7.93 4.93
C ALA A 783 -41.55 8.79 5.19
N LEU A 784 -41.41 10.12 5.20
CA LEU A 784 -42.52 11.08 5.27
C LEU A 784 -43.17 11.41 3.91
N ASN A 785 -42.88 10.63 2.86
CA ASN A 785 -43.38 10.82 1.50
C ASN A 785 -42.99 12.17 0.84
N ARG A 786 -41.86 12.79 1.25
CA ARG A 786 -41.36 14.07 0.72
C ARG A 786 -40.33 13.93 -0.42
N GLN A 787 -40.36 12.83 -1.17
CA GLN A 787 -39.42 12.53 -2.25
C GLN A 787 -39.27 13.65 -3.31
N ARG A 788 -40.37 14.36 -3.66
CA ARG A 788 -40.32 15.48 -4.61
C ARG A 788 -39.53 16.67 -4.08
N TYR A 789 -39.61 16.94 -2.78
CA TYR A 789 -38.83 18.02 -2.17
C TYR A 789 -37.35 17.66 -2.10
N VAL A 790 -37.03 16.42 -1.73
CA VAL A 790 -35.67 15.89 -1.74
C VAL A 790 -35.02 16.06 -3.12
N PHE A 791 -35.77 15.77 -4.17
CA PHE A 791 -35.35 15.98 -5.56
C PHE A 791 -35.03 17.46 -5.85
N LEU A 792 -35.95 18.38 -5.54
CA LEU A 792 -35.77 19.80 -5.80
C LEU A 792 -34.59 20.38 -5.01
N ALA A 793 -34.44 20.00 -3.75
CA ALA A 793 -33.33 20.43 -2.91
C ALA A 793 -31.97 19.89 -3.42
N SER A 794 -31.94 18.65 -3.90
CA SER A 794 -30.75 18.08 -4.53
C SER A 794 -30.39 18.79 -5.84
N GLY A 795 -31.39 19.16 -6.64
CA GLY A 795 -31.21 19.98 -7.85
C GLY A 795 -30.64 21.37 -7.53
N ALA A 796 -31.16 22.03 -6.50
CA ALA A 796 -30.64 23.31 -6.02
C ALA A 796 -29.17 23.21 -5.58
N ARG A 797 -28.78 22.12 -4.91
CA ARG A 797 -27.39 21.83 -4.55
C ARG A 797 -26.48 21.70 -5.78
N VAL A 798 -26.91 20.98 -6.81
CA VAL A 798 -26.13 20.84 -8.06
C VAL A 798 -26.01 22.17 -8.79
N ALA A 799 -27.10 22.93 -8.91
CA ALA A 799 -27.10 24.25 -9.54
C ALA A 799 -26.16 25.23 -8.83
N PHE A 800 -26.21 25.28 -7.49
CA PHE A 800 -25.26 26.04 -6.68
C PHE A 800 -23.82 25.62 -6.96
N THR A 801 -23.56 24.32 -7.05
CA THR A 801 -22.22 23.78 -7.29
C THR A 801 -21.66 24.19 -8.64
N ILE A 802 -22.46 24.14 -9.69
CA ILE A 802 -22.07 24.60 -11.04
C ILE A 802 -21.74 26.09 -11.00
N ALA A 803 -22.65 26.92 -10.48
CA ALA A 803 -22.47 28.38 -10.43
C ALA A 803 -21.23 28.77 -9.62
N ALA A 804 -21.06 28.18 -8.43
CA ALA A 804 -19.94 28.49 -7.56
C ALA A 804 -18.59 28.06 -8.15
N ASN A 805 -18.52 26.91 -8.84
CA ASN A 805 -17.26 26.49 -9.48
C ASN A 805 -16.87 27.39 -10.64
N LEU A 806 -17.83 27.80 -11.48
CA LEU A 806 -17.57 28.70 -12.59
C LEU A 806 -17.05 30.08 -12.11
N LEU A 807 -17.52 30.54 -10.95
CA LEU A 807 -17.13 31.83 -10.39
C LEU A 807 -15.81 31.79 -9.59
N LEU A 808 -15.58 30.74 -8.80
CA LEU A 808 -14.51 30.72 -7.79
C LEU A 808 -13.32 29.82 -8.17
N THR A 809 -13.54 28.74 -8.93
CA THR A 809 -12.50 27.72 -9.16
C THR A 809 -11.37 28.24 -10.05
N ALA A 810 -11.66 29.14 -10.98
CA ALA A 810 -10.61 29.77 -11.80
C ALA A 810 -9.58 30.55 -10.95
N ARG A 811 -10.01 31.18 -9.85
CA ARG A 811 -9.16 32.01 -8.98
C ARG A 811 -8.55 31.24 -7.81
N TYR A 812 -9.27 30.28 -7.25
CA TYR A 812 -8.88 29.59 -6.00
C TYR A 812 -8.65 28.08 -6.17
N SER A 813 -8.69 27.57 -7.41
CA SER A 813 -8.37 26.17 -7.74
C SER A 813 -9.13 25.14 -6.88
N TYR A 814 -8.49 24.02 -6.52
CA TYR A 814 -9.07 22.95 -5.70
C TYR A 814 -9.55 23.41 -4.31
N VAL A 815 -9.02 24.52 -3.77
CA VAL A 815 -9.44 25.08 -2.48
C VAL A 815 -10.87 25.60 -2.57
N ALA A 816 -11.23 26.25 -3.68
CA ALA A 816 -12.62 26.65 -3.94
C ALA A 816 -13.52 25.42 -4.05
N SER A 817 -13.16 24.41 -4.84
CA SER A 817 -13.98 23.19 -4.99
C SER A 817 -14.17 22.44 -3.66
N ALA A 818 -13.16 22.42 -2.78
CA ALA A 818 -13.28 21.89 -1.43
C ALA A 818 -14.28 22.70 -0.57
N GLY A 819 -14.23 24.04 -0.63
CA GLY A 819 -15.19 24.90 0.05
C GLY A 819 -16.62 24.77 -0.49
N ILE A 820 -16.77 24.63 -1.81
CA ILE A 820 -18.07 24.45 -2.50
C ILE A 820 -18.73 23.14 -2.06
N LEU A 821 -17.94 22.07 -1.86
CA LEU A 821 -18.45 20.81 -1.32
C LEU A 821 -19.11 21.02 0.06
N ILE A 822 -18.43 21.74 0.97
CA ILE A 822 -18.96 22.04 2.32
C ILE A 822 -20.21 22.92 2.21
N ALA A 823 -20.16 23.98 1.41
CA ALA A 823 -21.27 24.91 1.24
C ALA A 823 -22.49 24.24 0.59
N GLY A 824 -22.29 23.31 -0.36
CA GLY A 824 -23.35 22.53 -0.98
C GLY A 824 -24.02 21.57 -0.01
N GLU A 825 -23.25 20.91 0.85
CA GLU A 825 -23.81 20.08 1.94
C GLU A 825 -24.55 20.93 2.98
N ALA A 826 -24.02 22.10 3.33
CA ALA A 826 -24.68 23.03 4.24
C ALA A 826 -26.00 23.57 3.67
N LEU A 827 -26.04 23.92 2.38
CA LEU A 827 -27.25 24.35 1.67
C LEU A 827 -28.32 23.26 1.74
N LEU A 828 -27.95 22.01 1.43
CA LEU A 828 -28.87 20.88 1.51
C LEU A 828 -29.36 20.65 2.94
N ALA A 829 -28.48 20.80 3.93
CA ALA A 829 -28.84 20.67 5.33
C ALA A 829 -29.87 21.70 5.78
N VAL A 830 -29.73 22.94 5.34
CA VAL A 830 -30.70 24.01 5.63
C VAL A 830 -32.05 23.71 4.97
N LEU A 831 -32.06 23.34 3.68
CA LEU A 831 -33.29 23.00 2.97
C LEU A 831 -34.03 21.83 3.64
N PHE A 832 -33.30 20.77 3.98
CA PHE A 832 -33.86 19.62 4.67
C PHE A 832 -34.37 19.95 6.08
N ALA A 833 -33.63 20.74 6.85
CA ALA A 833 -34.04 21.16 8.19
C ALA A 833 -35.32 22.01 8.18
N VAL A 834 -35.48 22.88 7.16
CA VAL A 834 -36.68 23.70 6.98
C VAL A 834 -37.89 22.84 6.63
N ASP A 835 -37.77 21.92 5.68
CA ASP A 835 -38.89 21.05 5.30
C ASP A 835 -39.29 20.08 6.42
N PHE A 836 -38.29 19.49 7.09
CA PHE A 836 -38.54 18.64 8.25
C PHE A 836 -39.26 19.40 9.38
N GLY A 837 -38.84 20.63 9.64
CA GLY A 837 -39.48 21.51 10.62
C GLY A 837 -40.94 21.85 10.28
N ARG A 838 -41.28 21.94 8.98
CA ARG A 838 -42.66 22.14 8.52
C ARG A 838 -43.54 20.90 8.72
N GLN A 839 -42.97 19.70 8.64
CA GLN A 839 -43.73 18.44 8.74
C GLN A 839 -43.92 17.93 10.16
N VAL A 840 -42.90 18.10 11.01
CA VAL A 840 -42.81 17.51 12.36
C VAL A 840 -42.72 18.60 13.45
N GLY A 841 -42.69 19.89 13.06
CA GLY A 841 -42.62 21.07 13.93
C GLY A 841 -41.19 21.56 14.25
N ALA A 842 -41.06 22.56 15.12
CA ALA A 842 -39.77 23.12 15.57
C ALA A 842 -38.86 22.14 16.36
N VAL A 843 -37.73 21.72 15.77
CA VAL A 843 -36.76 20.78 16.39
C VAL A 843 -35.91 21.41 17.51
N GLY A 844 -35.85 22.75 17.57
CA GLY A 844 -35.02 23.45 18.57
C GLY A 844 -33.52 23.37 18.28
N TRP A 845 -33.13 23.51 17.00
CA TRP A 845 -31.76 23.34 16.49
C TRP A 845 -30.68 24.06 17.30
N ARG A 846 -30.94 25.30 17.76
CA ARG A 846 -29.98 26.08 18.56
C ARG A 846 -29.61 25.40 19.87
N GLY A 847 -30.61 24.95 20.64
CA GLY A 847 -30.38 24.25 21.91
C GLY A 847 -29.88 22.81 21.72
N MET A 848 -30.22 22.19 20.61
CA MET A 848 -29.80 20.83 20.27
C MET A 848 -28.33 20.76 19.83
N LEU A 849 -27.91 21.66 18.94
CA LEU A 849 -26.60 21.61 18.28
C LEU A 849 -25.58 22.56 18.89
N GLY A 850 -26.01 23.67 19.52
CA GLY A 850 -25.12 24.71 20.01
C GLY A 850 -24.05 24.19 20.99
N ARG A 851 -24.43 23.31 21.93
CA ARG A 851 -23.50 22.71 22.90
C ARG A 851 -22.48 21.77 22.25
N LEU A 852 -22.90 20.98 21.26
CA LEU A 852 -22.00 20.09 20.51
C LEU A 852 -21.07 20.89 19.59
N ALA A 853 -21.58 21.93 18.94
CA ALA A 853 -20.78 22.81 18.11
C ALA A 853 -19.73 23.57 18.95
N LEU A 854 -20.12 24.09 20.13
CA LEU A 854 -19.19 24.71 21.08
C LEU A 854 -18.12 23.72 21.56
N ALA A 855 -18.51 22.48 21.90
CA ALA A 855 -17.55 21.44 22.27
C ALA A 855 -16.58 21.12 21.11
N GLY A 856 -17.10 20.99 19.89
CA GLY A 856 -16.32 20.72 18.69
C GLY A 856 -15.35 21.84 18.33
N LEU A 857 -15.82 23.10 18.33
CA LEU A 857 -14.98 24.27 18.06
C LEU A 857 -13.93 24.47 19.16
N GLY A 858 -14.30 24.30 20.44
CA GLY A 858 -13.36 24.37 21.55
C GLY A 858 -12.28 23.29 21.46
N ALA A 859 -12.66 22.05 21.16
CA ALA A 859 -11.71 20.97 20.94
C ALA A 859 -10.81 21.22 19.72
N ALA A 860 -11.36 21.71 18.61
CA ALA A 860 -10.59 22.04 17.40
C ALA A 860 -9.58 23.16 17.66
N ALA A 861 -9.98 24.22 18.38
CA ALA A 861 -9.10 25.33 18.75
C ALA A 861 -7.97 24.89 19.67
N LEU A 862 -8.28 24.11 20.71
CA LEU A 862 -7.26 23.55 21.62
C LEU A 862 -6.29 22.65 20.85
N THR A 863 -6.82 21.78 20.01
CA THR A 863 -6.03 20.85 19.20
C THR A 863 -5.10 21.61 18.25
N ALA A 864 -5.59 22.65 17.58
CA ALA A 864 -4.80 23.49 16.70
C ALA A 864 -3.70 24.26 17.46
N ALA A 865 -3.98 24.70 18.69
CA ALA A 865 -2.98 25.35 19.54
C ALA A 865 -1.85 24.39 19.94
N VAL A 866 -2.20 23.17 20.36
CA VAL A 866 -1.21 22.13 20.75
C VAL A 866 -0.42 21.62 19.54
N ALA A 867 -1.05 21.54 18.36
CA ALA A 867 -0.40 21.08 17.13
C ALA A 867 0.78 21.95 16.68
N ARG A 868 0.84 23.21 17.13
CA ARG A 868 1.99 24.09 16.87
C ARG A 868 3.26 23.65 17.61
N TYR A 869 3.12 22.93 18.72
CA TYR A 869 4.23 22.45 19.54
C TYR A 869 4.57 20.98 19.27
N SER A 870 3.56 20.10 19.23
CA SER A 870 3.77 18.67 19.03
C SER A 870 2.55 17.99 18.40
N PRO A 871 2.66 17.40 17.19
CA PRO A 871 1.57 16.67 16.55
C PRO A 871 1.04 15.46 17.35
N PRO A 872 1.89 14.63 18.00
CA PRO A 872 1.41 13.57 18.89
C PRO A 872 0.61 14.10 20.09
N ALA A 873 1.06 15.19 20.72
CA ALA A 873 0.33 15.82 21.82
C ALA A 873 -1.03 16.36 21.36
N ALA A 874 -1.12 16.90 20.14
CA ALA A 874 -2.38 17.37 19.57
C ALA A 874 -3.37 16.23 19.34
N LEU A 875 -2.90 15.04 18.95
CA LEU A 875 -3.75 13.86 18.81
C LEU A 875 -4.37 13.45 20.16
N LEU A 876 -3.55 13.42 21.22
CA LEU A 876 -4.03 13.13 22.58
C LEU A 876 -5.00 14.19 23.07
N ALA A 877 -4.71 15.47 22.82
CA ALA A 877 -5.61 16.58 23.14
C ALA A 877 -6.96 16.46 22.41
N ALA A 878 -6.97 16.12 21.12
CA ALA A 878 -8.20 15.92 20.36
C ALA A 878 -9.07 14.78 20.91
N LEU A 879 -8.44 13.65 21.28
CA LEU A 879 -9.12 12.47 21.82
C LEU A 879 -9.66 12.71 23.24
N ALA A 880 -8.99 13.49 24.08
CA ALA A 880 -9.39 13.74 25.45
C ALA A 880 -10.33 14.96 25.60
N ALA A 881 -10.01 16.07 24.95
CA ALA A 881 -10.71 17.34 25.17
C ALA A 881 -12.14 17.31 24.64
N TYR A 882 -12.39 16.69 23.48
CA TYR A 882 -13.72 16.66 22.91
C TYR A 882 -14.73 15.90 23.80
N PRO A 883 -14.48 14.65 24.26
CA PRO A 883 -15.34 13.99 25.22
C PRO A 883 -15.56 14.81 26.49
N LEU A 884 -14.48 15.38 27.07
CA LEU A 884 -14.57 16.19 28.28
C LEU A 884 -15.47 17.42 28.10
N LEU A 885 -15.35 18.13 26.98
CA LEU A 885 -16.19 19.28 26.66
C LEU A 885 -17.64 18.88 26.39
N VAL A 886 -17.88 17.74 25.73
CA VAL A 886 -19.23 17.20 25.51
C VAL A 886 -19.91 16.86 26.84
N PHE A 887 -19.18 16.26 27.78
CA PHE A 887 -19.70 15.95 29.11
C PHE A 887 -19.90 17.20 29.96
N GLY A 888 -18.92 18.11 30.00
CA GLY A 888 -18.90 19.33 30.80
C GLY A 888 -19.95 20.37 30.37
N LEU A 889 -20.16 20.53 29.06
CA LEU A 889 -21.22 21.41 28.53
C LEU A 889 -22.63 20.80 28.66
N GLY A 890 -22.76 19.57 29.19
CA GLY A 890 -24.04 18.91 29.30
C GLY A 890 -24.71 18.72 27.93
N ALA A 891 -23.92 18.33 26.91
CA ALA A 891 -24.42 18.25 25.54
C ALA A 891 -25.57 17.25 25.44
N PHE A 892 -25.45 16.06 26.04
CA PHE A 892 -26.53 15.06 26.17
C PHE A 892 -27.30 15.20 27.48
N THR A 893 -28.63 15.13 27.42
CA THR A 893 -29.51 15.18 28.61
C THR A 893 -29.41 13.89 29.44
N PRO A 894 -29.81 13.89 30.73
CA PRO A 894 -29.76 12.69 31.57
C PRO A 894 -30.49 11.49 30.97
N ALA A 895 -31.71 11.70 30.45
CA ALA A 895 -32.51 10.66 29.79
C ALA A 895 -31.84 10.12 28.50
N GLU A 896 -31.17 10.97 27.72
CA GLU A 896 -30.41 10.53 26.54
C GLU A 896 -29.18 9.70 26.96
N ARG A 897 -28.47 10.10 28.03
CA ARG A 897 -27.31 9.37 28.58
C ARG A 897 -27.68 8.00 29.15
N GLU A 898 -28.89 7.86 29.67
CA GLU A 898 -29.45 6.61 30.16
C GLU A 898 -29.79 5.66 29.01
N ARG A 899 -30.49 6.15 27.98
CA ARG A 899 -30.79 5.39 26.75
C ARG A 899 -29.53 4.98 25.98
N LEU A 900 -28.50 5.83 25.93
CA LEU A 900 -27.21 5.45 25.33
C LEU A 900 -26.43 4.48 26.23
N GLY A 901 -26.59 4.58 27.55
CA GLY A 901 -25.96 3.70 28.53
C GLY A 901 -26.44 2.24 28.44
N SER A 902 -27.74 2.05 28.17
CA SER A 902 -28.33 0.72 27.97
C SER A 902 -27.89 0.04 26.67
N LEU A 903 -27.18 0.74 25.78
CA LEU A 903 -26.61 0.21 24.54
C LEU A 903 -25.12 -0.19 24.66
N LEU A 904 -24.45 0.12 25.78
CA LEU A 904 -23.03 -0.21 25.98
C LEU A 904 -22.80 -1.72 26.18
N PRO A 905 -21.63 -2.28 25.82
CA PRO A 905 -21.25 -3.68 26.11
C PRO A 905 -21.29 -4.01 27.61
N ALA A 906 -21.63 -5.27 27.94
CA ALA A 906 -21.76 -5.76 29.33
C ALA A 906 -20.63 -5.40 30.32
N PRO A 907 -19.32 -5.43 29.95
CA PRO A 907 -18.25 -5.05 30.89
C PRO A 907 -18.28 -3.56 31.28
N LEU A 908 -18.69 -2.67 30.36
CA LEU A 908 -18.80 -1.23 30.63
C LEU A 908 -20.06 -0.88 31.44
N ARG A 909 -21.13 -1.69 31.34
CA ARG A 909 -22.32 -1.53 32.21
C ARG A 909 -22.00 -1.83 33.67
N ARG A 910 -21.17 -2.85 33.95
CA ARG A 910 -20.78 -3.22 35.32
C ARG A 910 -19.98 -2.11 36.03
N LEU A 911 -19.07 -1.45 35.32
CA LEU A 911 -18.33 -0.29 35.86
C LEU A 911 -19.24 0.90 36.21
N ARG A 912 -20.34 1.07 35.48
CA ARG A 912 -21.31 2.15 35.74
C ARG A 912 -22.23 1.84 36.92
N ALA A 913 -22.60 0.57 37.11
CA ALA A 913 -23.40 0.12 38.26
C ALA A 913 -22.65 0.28 39.59
N VAL A 914 -21.32 0.12 39.60
CA VAL A 914 -20.48 0.29 40.80
C VAL A 914 -20.41 1.75 41.29
N ARG A 915 -20.65 2.74 40.42
CA ARG A 915 -20.70 4.17 40.82
C ARG A 915 -22.08 4.69 41.23
N ALA A 916 -23.13 3.89 41.08
CA ALA A 916 -24.51 4.30 41.36
C ALA A 916 -25.07 3.68 42.66
N ALA A 917 -24.27 2.89 43.40
CA ALA A 917 -24.63 2.49 44.75
C ALA A 917 -24.53 3.73 45.65
N PRO A 918 -25.61 4.15 46.33
CA PRO A 918 -25.49 5.15 47.39
C PRO A 918 -24.67 4.53 48.53
N GLU A 919 -23.71 5.28 49.05
CA GLU A 919 -23.12 5.00 50.37
C GLU A 919 -24.28 4.96 51.37
N SER A 920 -24.47 3.79 51.98
CA SER A 920 -25.34 3.56 53.14
C SER A 920 -24.74 4.19 54.38
#